data_AF-A0A931U8X3-F1
#
_entry.id   AF-A0A931U8X3-F1
#
_cell.length_a   1.000
_cell.length_b   1.000
_cell.length_c   1.000
_cell.angle_alpha   90.00
_cell.angle_beta   90.00
_cell.angle_gamma   90.00
#
_symmetry.space_group_name_H-M   'P 1'
#
loop_
_entity.id
_entity.type
_entity.pdbx_description
1 polymer ?
#
loop_
_entity_poly.entity_id
_entity_poly.type
_entity_poly.pdbx_seq_one_letter_code
_entity_poly.pdbx_strand_id
1 'polypeptide(L)'
;MFGLFGGAKKNNQQLSAQEQEWAKTISGGVVSVKDIIAPPAIEVDFDFLKVGYTYFRTLFVVGYPRYVNANWLSPLINFEHTLEISMYAYPVEAKGVLDDLKRKITEMEATIATDIQHGHVIDPAVEAALEDAHLLQEELVKGQERFFQFGLYVTIPAESKDELDEVTKQVESTLGSLLLVPKHASLQHEEGFKTTLPQGTDHIYITRNMDTTSLASTFPFISSSLTSNTGVMYGINEHNGSLVIFDRFSRENANSVVFAKSGAGKSIGFDEEVIYQNSQGEIRKEKIGLLVDNLIREKGAETLDEEIEGVISPQLKVFTFDQNLKGSWAEVTVAARKKSPKILYKFKTASGREITTTTDHNLVILKDGQIIAEKGSQVKENDYLPVPRKITAPAPRQKTQPEICQLLGYLISEGLITKKYTRIFNIDKEVLKHFEKLSRKLKLAYSHLKKAQKTIGISFKGEARQYLRDLAGVGNSSQKKVPPFLFGATEEEICLFLRTYFEGDGSVEKHEIKAVTKSQKLASDLSYLLLRLGIITRLAKIRKRATNANHPGDFYYQISISGQTNLAVFAKHIGFVTYQKNQKVRKLLGKTPNTNVDLIPEVNSVINEIYQFLYSSSEIKSPDHLSAIKRGVFKPSRKILARLVVEFERRLDALGNFPKNGFQKLASLPELSDLTEEITTSPAKNRLAWQTLGQSWRLIKTQEVVPGAKNVLLLLKAVEDKDYRLLALKENLWQGFQMLGISLRSFDKSLWTTVTQRTTGDTSYQRLISARNFLQEKYKIITAKLAEITQKVDFLKTLASSDLFWDRIVKVEKIQSSHHYVYDLTCNNEVFTAGIGGLFVHNSYLVKLEALRSLMFGTEIIVIDPEEEYKNLCQAIGGEYISFSFSSPAKINPFDLSGVYEEGENELGLKILSLHGFFRVIMGQLTPTEDAILDRALVATYKAKGITPDPATQKSEPPLMEDLYKALLGMEDPAAGGLADRIEKFVKGSLVGIFNQQSNIDIKNTFTVFSIRDMEDELRPIAMYLILDFIWTRIKNNIKKRLLIVDEAWYMMQYPDSATFMYSVAKRARKYYLGLTTITQDVEDFLNTDYGKAIVTNSSIQVLMRQSPAAIDKVADVFYLSEGEKHLLLSADVGEGIFFAGANHVAIRVVASEDEHFLVTSKPEELLEMQKKAGEVIKQF
;
A
#
# COMPACT_ATOMS: atom_id res chain seq x y z
N MET A 1 17.54 -53.02 28.22
CA MET A 1 17.44 -54.25 29.03
C MET A 1 18.50 -54.19 30.14
N PHE A 2 18.23 -53.44 31.21
CA PHE A 2 18.92 -53.59 32.49
C PHE A 2 17.87 -53.29 33.56
N GLY A 3 17.30 -54.37 34.08
CA GLY A 3 16.39 -54.33 35.21
C GLY A 3 17.15 -54.68 36.49
N LEU A 4 16.56 -54.18 37.57
CA LEU A 4 16.33 -54.90 38.82
C LEU A 4 17.56 -55.12 39.72
N PHE A 5 17.49 -54.46 40.87
CA PHE A 5 17.90 -54.82 42.24
C PHE A 5 18.35 -53.51 42.91
N GLY A 6 17.59 -52.88 43.81
CA GLY A 6 16.96 -53.50 44.96
C GLY A 6 17.91 -53.39 46.15
N GLY A 7 17.89 -52.21 46.78
CA GLY A 7 18.53 -51.75 48.02
C GLY A 7 19.40 -52.68 48.87
N ALA A 8 20.57 -52.14 49.27
CA ALA A 8 21.06 -52.24 50.65
C ALA A 8 22.07 -51.13 50.95
N LYS A 9 21.84 -50.40 52.03
CA LYS A 9 22.81 -49.50 52.69
C LYS A 9 24.15 -50.22 52.92
N LYS A 10 25.28 -49.55 52.70
CA LYS A 10 26.30 -49.28 53.73
C LYS A 10 27.60 -48.66 53.21
N ASN A 11 28.09 -47.74 54.05
CA ASN A 11 29.48 -47.49 54.42
C ASN A 11 30.42 -46.81 53.42
N ASN A 12 30.60 -45.51 53.67
CA ASN A 12 31.82 -44.76 53.39
C ASN A 12 33.02 -45.43 54.09
N GLN A 13 33.91 -46.05 53.33
CA GLN A 13 35.33 -46.11 53.67
C GLN A 13 36.07 -45.14 52.74
N GLN A 14 36.69 -44.11 53.32
CA GLN A 14 37.50 -43.14 52.58
C GLN A 14 38.82 -43.80 52.15
N LEU A 15 39.10 -43.74 50.83
CA LEU A 15 40.36 -44.14 50.21
C LEU A 15 41.53 -43.34 50.79
N SER A 16 42.72 -43.94 50.85
CA SER A 16 43.92 -43.26 51.37
C SER A 16 44.35 -42.09 50.45
N ALA A 17 45.04 -41.09 51.00
CA ALA A 17 45.45 -39.89 50.25
C ALA A 17 46.30 -40.24 49.01
N GLN A 18 47.13 -41.28 49.10
CA GLN A 18 47.99 -41.74 48.01
C GLN A 18 47.20 -42.47 46.91
N GLU A 19 46.15 -43.20 47.27
CA GLU A 19 45.23 -43.82 46.31
C GLU A 19 44.32 -42.78 45.65
N GLN A 20 43.92 -41.72 46.36
CA GLN A 20 43.17 -40.60 45.79
C GLN A 20 44.02 -39.80 44.79
N GLU A 21 45.31 -39.64 45.07
CA GLU A 21 46.25 -38.94 44.18
C GLU A 21 46.55 -39.77 42.93
N TRP A 22 46.77 -41.09 43.06
CA TRP A 22 46.90 -41.99 41.91
C TRP A 22 45.62 -42.10 41.08
N ALA A 23 44.44 -42.15 41.71
CA ALA A 23 43.17 -42.09 41.00
C ALA A 23 43.01 -40.77 40.22
N LYS A 24 43.48 -39.64 40.79
CA LYS A 24 43.52 -38.34 40.10
C LYS A 24 44.49 -38.34 38.92
N THR A 25 45.70 -38.88 39.06
CA THR A 25 46.68 -38.91 37.96
C THR A 25 46.25 -39.85 36.82
N ILE A 26 45.65 -41.00 37.13
CA ILE A 26 45.09 -41.92 36.12
C ILE A 26 43.85 -41.31 35.44
N SER A 27 43.03 -40.56 36.18
CA SER A 27 41.94 -39.77 35.58
C SER A 27 42.44 -38.66 34.64
N GLY A 28 43.71 -38.24 34.77
CA GLY A 28 44.36 -37.28 33.87
C GLY A 28 44.86 -37.88 32.55
N GLY A 29 44.83 -39.21 32.40
CA GLY A 29 45.09 -39.91 31.12
C GLY A 29 43.85 -40.10 30.24
N VAL A 30 42.70 -39.58 30.68
CA VAL A 30 41.45 -39.57 29.92
C VAL A 30 41.40 -38.25 29.17
N VAL A 31 41.17 -38.29 27.86
CA VAL A 31 40.93 -37.10 27.01
C VAL A 31 39.93 -36.20 27.75
N SER A 32 40.38 -35.03 28.20
CA SER A 32 39.52 -34.13 28.94
C SER A 32 38.56 -33.45 27.98
N VAL A 33 37.43 -32.92 28.49
CA VAL A 33 36.54 -32.11 27.65
C VAL A 33 37.31 -30.95 27.00
N LYS A 34 38.33 -30.40 27.70
CA LYS A 34 39.22 -29.37 27.15
C LYS A 34 40.03 -29.87 25.95
N ASP A 35 40.50 -31.10 25.98
CA ASP A 35 41.25 -31.71 24.86
C ASP A 35 40.34 -32.04 23.66
N ILE A 36 39.05 -32.29 23.89
CA ILE A 36 38.05 -32.52 22.84
C ILE A 36 37.65 -31.19 22.16
N ILE A 37 37.52 -30.10 22.93
CA ILE A 37 37.08 -28.79 22.41
C ILE A 37 38.24 -27.90 21.95
N ALA A 38 39.48 -28.20 22.36
CA ALA A 38 40.63 -27.39 21.97
C ALA A 38 40.85 -27.49 20.45
N PRO A 39 41.06 -26.35 19.75
CA PRO A 39 41.34 -26.37 18.33
C PRO A 39 42.69 -27.05 18.06
N PRO A 40 42.87 -27.67 16.87
CA PRO A 40 44.09 -28.40 16.54
C PRO A 40 45.34 -27.51 16.46
N ALA A 41 45.17 -26.22 16.12
CA ALA A 41 46.22 -25.21 16.12
C ALA A 41 45.62 -23.80 16.18
N ILE A 42 46.39 -22.86 16.73
CA ILE A 42 46.12 -21.42 16.65
C ILE A 42 47.37 -20.74 16.08
N GLU A 43 47.18 -19.94 15.03
CA GLU A 43 48.23 -19.16 14.38
C GLU A 43 47.87 -17.67 14.49
N VAL A 44 48.76 -16.88 15.09
CA VAL A 44 48.57 -15.44 15.28
C VAL A 44 49.42 -14.70 14.27
N ASP A 45 48.80 -13.96 13.35
CA ASP A 45 49.46 -13.09 12.39
C ASP A 45 49.30 -11.61 12.81
N PHE A 46 49.97 -10.70 12.10
CA PHE A 46 49.90 -9.26 12.34
C PHE A 46 48.50 -8.68 12.09
N ASP A 47 47.76 -9.24 11.12
CA ASP A 47 46.51 -8.67 10.59
C ASP A 47 45.30 -9.63 10.66
N PHE A 48 45.51 -10.86 11.15
CA PHE A 48 44.43 -11.83 11.40
C PHE A 48 44.87 -12.89 12.42
N LEU A 49 43.91 -13.64 12.95
CA LEU A 49 44.08 -14.83 13.78
C LEU A 49 43.53 -16.03 13.03
N LYS A 50 44.19 -17.19 13.04
CA LYS A 50 43.64 -18.43 12.48
C LYS A 50 43.48 -19.47 13.58
N VAL A 51 42.26 -19.95 13.76
CA VAL A 51 41.92 -21.00 14.73
C VAL A 51 41.43 -22.22 13.96
N GLY A 52 42.22 -23.30 13.96
CA GLY A 52 41.97 -24.46 13.11
C GLY A 52 42.00 -24.10 11.62
N TYR A 53 40.83 -24.14 10.97
CA TYR A 53 40.68 -23.83 9.55
C TYR A 53 40.05 -22.47 9.27
N THR A 54 39.59 -21.76 10.30
CA THR A 54 38.85 -20.49 10.17
C THR A 54 39.78 -19.30 10.48
N TYR A 55 39.67 -18.26 9.67
CA TYR A 55 40.37 -17.00 9.82
C TYR A 55 39.48 -15.99 10.55
N PHE A 56 40.06 -15.18 11.43
CA PHE A 56 39.36 -14.19 12.24
C PHE A 56 40.07 -12.85 12.15
N ARG A 57 39.31 -11.76 12.03
CA ARG A 57 39.82 -10.39 12.17
C ARG A 57 38.93 -9.62 13.11
N THR A 58 39.52 -9.01 14.13
CA THR A 58 38.81 -8.14 15.08
C THR A 58 39.02 -6.68 14.75
N LEU A 59 37.92 -5.94 14.70
CA LEU A 59 37.84 -4.50 14.60
C LEU A 59 37.36 -3.93 15.94
N PHE A 60 37.88 -2.76 16.31
CA PHE A 60 37.38 -1.96 17.43
C PHE A 60 37.03 -0.55 16.95
N VAL A 61 36.02 0.07 17.57
CA VAL A 61 35.53 1.38 17.15
C VAL A 61 36.12 2.49 18.02
N VAL A 62 36.79 3.46 17.39
CA VAL A 62 37.45 4.60 18.08
C VAL A 62 36.72 5.92 17.95
N GLY A 63 35.85 6.05 16.94
CA GLY A 63 35.12 7.29 16.65
C GLY A 63 33.64 6.99 16.49
N TYR A 64 32.81 7.84 17.08
CA TYR A 64 31.36 7.73 17.10
C TYR A 64 30.74 9.02 16.56
N PRO A 65 29.55 8.97 15.94
CA PRO A 65 28.82 10.16 15.54
C PRO A 65 28.44 11.03 16.75
N ARG A 66 28.28 12.33 16.50
CA ARG A 66 27.88 13.31 17.54
C ARG A 66 26.42 13.12 17.98
N TYR A 67 25.57 12.61 17.10
CA TYR A 67 24.16 12.36 17.37
C TYR A 67 23.76 10.99 16.83
N VAL A 68 22.97 10.25 17.61
CA VAL A 68 22.54 8.90 17.31
C VAL A 68 21.03 8.78 17.49
N ASN A 69 20.36 8.24 16.48
CA ASN A 69 18.93 7.92 16.55
C ASN A 69 18.76 6.50 17.12
N ALA A 70 17.55 6.14 17.57
CA ALA A 70 17.27 4.75 17.96
C ALA A 70 17.58 3.77 16.82
N ASN A 71 18.13 2.60 17.16
CA ASN A 71 18.44 1.50 16.23
C ASN A 71 19.48 1.82 15.14
N TRP A 72 20.33 2.83 15.36
CA TRP A 72 21.34 3.24 14.38
C TRP A 72 22.42 2.18 14.07
N LEU A 73 22.66 1.21 14.96
CA LEU A 73 23.54 0.05 14.71
C LEU A 73 22.89 -1.07 13.87
N SER A 74 21.62 -0.93 13.47
CA SER A 74 20.88 -1.94 12.68
C SER A 74 21.60 -2.44 11.43
N PRO A 75 22.26 -1.59 10.60
CA PRO A 75 22.99 -2.08 9.42
C PRO A 75 24.16 -3.01 9.76
N LEU A 76 24.75 -2.87 10.95
CA LEU A 76 25.83 -3.75 11.44
C LEU A 76 25.27 -5.07 11.97
N ILE A 77 24.12 -5.03 12.66
CA ILE A 77 23.45 -6.23 13.22
C ILE A 77 22.85 -7.10 12.11
N ASN A 78 22.26 -6.47 11.08
CA ASN A 78 21.64 -7.13 9.95
C ASN A 78 22.61 -7.33 8.77
N PHE A 79 23.91 -7.26 9.02
CA PHE A 79 24.93 -7.42 8.00
C PHE A 79 24.88 -8.83 7.40
N GLU A 80 24.96 -8.97 6.07
CA GLU A 80 24.81 -10.25 5.34
C GLU A 80 26.06 -11.16 5.46
N HIS A 81 26.60 -11.29 6.68
CA HIS A 81 27.70 -12.17 7.03
C HIS A 81 27.70 -12.44 8.54
N THR A 82 28.24 -13.58 8.97
CA THR A 82 28.36 -13.87 10.41
C THR A 82 29.34 -12.88 11.04
N LEU A 83 28.92 -12.16 12.08
CA LEU A 83 29.74 -11.23 12.85
C LEU A 83 29.58 -11.54 14.33
N GLU A 84 30.68 -11.47 15.07
CA GLU A 84 30.68 -11.52 16.54
C GLU A 84 30.82 -10.10 17.07
N ILE A 85 29.76 -9.56 17.65
CA ILE A 85 29.72 -8.17 18.14
C ILE A 85 29.70 -8.20 19.66
N SER A 86 30.61 -7.47 20.30
CA SER A 86 30.64 -7.29 21.75
C SER A 86 30.61 -5.81 22.12
N MET A 87 29.74 -5.50 23.07
CA MET A 87 29.51 -4.16 23.60
C MET A 87 29.79 -4.17 25.10
N TYR A 88 30.65 -3.27 25.55
CA TYR A 88 31.02 -3.14 26.95
C TYR A 88 30.61 -1.77 27.45
N ALA A 89 29.86 -1.71 28.55
CA ALA A 89 29.42 -0.47 29.17
C ALA A 89 29.88 -0.44 30.64
N TYR A 90 30.74 0.52 30.97
CA TYR A 90 31.29 0.69 32.31
C TYR A 90 30.73 1.98 32.93
N PRO A 91 30.01 1.92 34.06
CA PRO A 91 29.52 3.11 34.72
C PRO A 91 30.68 3.97 35.25
N VAL A 92 30.57 5.29 35.11
CA VAL A 92 31.56 6.25 35.60
C VAL A 92 30.94 7.11 36.71
N GLU A 93 31.71 7.42 37.76
CA GLU A 93 31.25 8.31 38.82
C GLU A 93 31.08 9.75 38.31
N ALA A 94 29.87 10.31 38.49
CA ALA A 94 29.49 11.63 37.99
C ALA A 94 30.39 12.77 38.50
N LYS A 95 30.99 12.62 39.69
CA LYS A 95 31.83 13.66 40.32
C LYS A 95 33.06 14.00 39.47
N GLY A 96 33.78 13.00 38.97
CA GLY A 96 34.98 13.22 38.15
C GLY A 96 34.64 13.83 36.78
N VAL A 97 33.54 13.38 36.16
CA VAL A 97 33.07 13.90 34.86
C VAL A 97 32.65 15.36 34.97
N LEU A 98 31.93 15.74 36.03
CA LEU A 98 31.51 17.13 36.26
C LEU A 98 32.70 18.07 36.46
N ASP A 99 33.77 17.63 37.12
CA ASP A 99 34.97 18.44 37.32
C ASP A 99 35.74 18.66 36.01
N ASP A 100 35.84 17.62 35.16
CA ASP A 100 36.43 17.74 33.81
C ASP A 100 35.57 18.62 32.88
N LEU A 101 34.24 18.49 32.95
CA LEU A 101 33.30 19.29 32.16
C LEU A 101 33.36 20.76 32.55
N LYS A 102 33.45 21.07 33.86
CA LYS A 102 33.67 22.44 34.36
C LYS A 102 34.97 23.03 33.81
N ARG A 103 36.07 22.28 33.85
CA ARG A 103 37.35 22.74 33.30
C ARG A 103 37.22 23.08 31.81
N LYS A 104 36.53 22.23 31.04
CA LYS A 104 36.31 22.45 29.59
C LYS A 104 35.40 23.64 29.30
N ILE A 105 34.33 23.82 30.06
CA ILE A 105 33.47 25.01 30.00
C ILE A 105 34.32 26.27 30.21
N THR A 106 35.15 26.30 31.27
CA THR A 106 36.03 27.45 31.55
C THR A 106 37.04 27.72 30.43
N GLU A 107 37.63 26.68 29.81
CA GLU A 107 38.52 26.83 28.65
C GLU A 107 37.79 27.43 27.43
N MET A 108 36.57 26.97 27.14
CA MET A 108 35.76 27.48 26.04
C MET A 108 35.29 28.93 26.29
N GLU A 109 34.82 29.24 27.49
CA GLU A 109 34.46 30.60 27.91
C GLU A 109 35.65 31.56 27.81
N ALA A 110 36.85 31.12 28.23
CA ALA A 110 38.06 31.91 28.11
C ALA A 110 38.47 32.15 26.65
N THR A 111 38.25 31.16 25.78
CA THR A 111 38.51 31.28 24.34
C THR A 111 37.59 32.33 23.71
N ILE A 112 36.28 32.22 23.97
CA ILE A 112 35.28 33.20 23.49
C ILE A 112 35.59 34.60 24.04
N ALA A 113 35.92 34.73 25.33
CA ALA A 113 36.27 36.01 25.93
C ALA A 113 37.53 36.62 25.30
N THR A 114 38.52 35.78 24.94
CA THR A 114 39.75 36.22 24.27
C THR A 114 39.45 36.71 22.85
N ASP A 115 38.63 35.99 22.09
CA ASP A 115 38.23 36.38 20.74
C ASP A 115 37.46 37.70 20.75
N ILE A 116 36.53 37.88 21.70
CA ILE A 116 35.80 39.14 21.91
C ILE A 116 36.77 40.29 22.27
N GLN A 117 37.75 40.06 23.15
CA GLN A 117 38.75 41.08 23.53
C GLN A 117 39.66 41.50 22.38
N HIS A 118 39.98 40.58 21.46
CA HIS A 118 40.80 40.88 20.29
C HIS A 118 39.98 41.40 19.10
N GLY A 119 38.65 41.55 19.25
CA GLY A 119 37.75 42.00 18.19
C GLY A 119 37.58 40.97 17.07
N HIS A 120 37.88 39.70 17.34
CA HIS A 120 37.70 38.60 16.41
C HIS A 120 36.23 38.14 16.42
N VAL A 121 35.80 37.56 15.30
CA VAL A 121 34.48 36.91 15.21
C VAL A 121 34.54 35.61 16.02
N ILE A 122 33.59 35.44 16.94
CA ILE A 122 33.46 34.23 17.76
C ILE A 122 33.31 33.03 16.83
N ASP A 123 34.10 31.97 17.05
CA ASP A 123 33.94 30.72 16.31
C ASP A 123 32.60 30.05 16.69
N PRO A 124 31.64 29.93 15.75
CA PRO A 124 30.34 29.32 16.03
C PRO A 124 30.45 27.87 16.52
N ALA A 125 31.55 27.16 16.22
CA ALA A 125 31.77 25.81 16.69
C ALA A 125 32.08 25.77 18.20
N VAL A 126 32.80 26.77 18.73
CA VAL A 126 33.12 26.89 20.16
C VAL A 126 31.89 27.33 20.94
N GLU A 127 31.09 28.25 20.39
CA GLU A 127 29.83 28.71 21.00
C GLU A 127 28.82 27.56 21.14
N ALA A 128 28.60 26.78 20.08
CA ALA A 128 27.72 25.61 20.13
C ALA A 128 28.24 24.52 21.08
N ALA A 129 29.56 24.30 21.15
CA ALA A 129 30.14 23.32 22.08
C ALA A 129 29.99 23.74 23.55
N LEU A 130 30.02 25.04 23.83
CA LEU A 130 29.77 25.58 25.16
C LEU A 130 28.30 25.42 25.58
N GLU A 131 27.36 25.72 24.68
CA GLU A 131 25.92 25.53 24.92
C GLU A 131 25.59 24.05 25.23
N ASP A 132 26.10 23.12 24.41
CA ASP A 132 25.95 21.68 24.64
C ASP A 132 26.54 21.23 25.99
N ALA A 133 27.72 21.76 26.35
CA ALA A 133 28.37 21.41 27.61
C ALA A 133 27.59 21.91 28.83
N HIS A 134 26.92 23.06 28.74
CA HIS A 134 26.05 23.57 29.80
C HIS A 134 24.79 22.70 29.97
N LEU A 135 24.13 22.32 28.88
CA LEU A 135 22.97 21.44 28.91
C LEU A 135 23.31 20.09 29.55
N LEU A 136 24.40 19.47 29.10
CA LEU A 136 24.86 18.19 29.63
C LEU A 136 25.25 18.29 31.12
N GLN A 137 25.88 19.41 31.54
CA GLN A 137 26.18 19.65 32.95
C GLN A 137 24.90 19.71 33.79
N GLU A 138 23.86 20.39 33.30
CA GLU A 138 22.58 20.54 34.00
C GLU A 138 21.87 19.19 34.17
N GLU A 139 21.83 18.36 33.12
CA GLU A 139 21.21 17.04 33.13
C GLU A 139 21.94 16.05 34.07
N LEU A 140 23.27 16.12 34.13
CA LEU A 140 24.08 15.32 35.05
C LEU A 140 23.88 15.72 36.52
N VAL A 141 23.78 17.03 36.81
CA VAL A 141 23.52 17.52 38.18
C VAL A 141 22.12 17.12 38.65
N LYS A 142 21.12 17.15 37.76
CA LYS A 142 19.74 16.70 38.05
C LYS A 142 19.62 15.18 38.18
N GLY A 143 20.65 14.42 37.80
CA GLY A 143 20.64 12.96 37.80
C GLY A 143 19.72 12.35 36.75
N GLN A 144 19.33 13.13 35.73
CA GLN A 144 18.55 12.66 34.58
C GLN A 144 19.43 11.82 33.63
N GLU A 145 20.69 12.20 33.52
CA GLU A 145 21.72 11.49 32.75
C GLU A 145 22.80 10.90 33.67
N ARG A 146 23.40 9.79 33.23
CA ARG A 146 24.61 9.17 33.80
C ARG A 146 25.64 8.95 32.73
N PHE A 147 26.92 8.96 33.12
CA PHE A 147 28.04 8.72 32.20
C PHE A 147 28.52 7.26 32.24
N PHE A 148 28.83 6.74 31.06
CA PHE A 148 29.38 5.42 30.84
C PHE A 148 30.60 5.50 29.92
N GLN A 149 31.54 4.58 30.09
CA GLN A 149 32.54 4.26 29.09
C GLN A 149 32.06 3.08 28.26
N PHE A 150 31.89 3.30 26.97
CA PHE A 150 31.37 2.33 26.00
C PHE A 150 32.45 1.84 25.04
N GLY A 151 32.62 0.53 24.92
CA GLY A 151 33.49 -0.13 23.93
C GLY A 151 32.67 -0.98 22.97
N LEU A 152 32.99 -0.92 21.67
CA LEU A 152 32.34 -1.70 20.61
C LEU A 152 33.40 -2.44 19.79
N TYR A 153 33.27 -3.76 19.74
CA TYR A 153 34.19 -4.69 19.08
C TYR A 153 33.43 -5.58 18.11
N VAL A 154 34.02 -5.85 16.95
CA VAL A 154 33.44 -6.69 15.89
C VAL A 154 34.49 -7.68 15.41
N THR A 155 34.26 -8.98 15.57
CA THR A 155 35.11 -10.05 15.04
C THR A 155 34.45 -10.71 13.84
N ILE A 156 35.23 -10.86 12.77
CA ILE A 156 34.81 -11.38 11.47
C ILE A 156 35.42 -12.76 11.26
N PRO A 157 34.65 -13.86 11.32
CA PRO A 157 35.09 -15.21 10.97
C PRO A 157 34.96 -15.49 9.47
N ALA A 158 35.98 -16.01 8.79
CA ALA A 158 35.94 -16.36 7.36
C ALA A 158 36.64 -17.70 7.09
N GLU A 159 36.24 -18.41 6.02
CA GLU A 159 36.85 -19.69 5.65
C GLU A 159 38.19 -19.52 4.92
N SER A 160 38.43 -18.35 4.34
CA SER A 160 39.68 -18.01 3.66
C SER A 160 40.13 -16.58 3.94
N LYS A 161 41.42 -16.30 3.72
CA LYS A 161 41.99 -14.95 3.87
C LYS A 161 41.40 -13.96 2.85
N ASP A 162 41.13 -14.40 1.62
CA ASP A 162 40.57 -13.53 0.58
C ASP A 162 39.14 -13.09 0.93
N GLU A 163 38.33 -14.02 1.45
CA GLU A 163 36.99 -13.74 1.98
C GLU A 163 37.06 -12.80 3.19
N LEU A 164 37.98 -13.05 4.12
CA LEU A 164 38.21 -12.17 5.27
C LEU A 164 38.47 -10.72 4.83
N ASP A 165 39.33 -10.52 3.83
CA ASP A 165 39.68 -9.19 3.30
C ASP A 165 38.51 -8.50 2.60
N GLU A 166 37.68 -9.25 1.88
CA GLU A 166 36.47 -8.71 1.23
C GLU A 166 35.43 -8.28 2.26
N VAL A 167 35.10 -9.17 3.19
CA VAL A 167 34.09 -8.93 4.23
C VAL A 167 34.54 -7.81 5.17
N THR A 168 35.83 -7.76 5.53
CA THR A 168 36.38 -6.66 6.34
C THR A 168 36.11 -5.31 5.70
N LYS A 169 36.37 -5.15 4.39
CA LYS A 169 36.11 -3.89 3.68
C LYS A 169 34.63 -3.52 3.66
N GLN A 170 33.75 -4.50 3.52
CA GLN A 170 32.31 -4.27 3.54
C GLN A 170 31.82 -3.85 4.94
N VAL A 171 32.33 -4.49 6.00
CA VAL A 171 32.05 -4.10 7.40
C VAL A 171 32.58 -2.70 7.69
N GLU A 172 33.82 -2.37 7.28
CA GLU A 172 34.37 -1.02 7.41
C GLU A 172 33.57 0.02 6.65
N SER A 173 33.11 -0.28 5.43
CA SER A 173 32.24 0.60 4.65
C SER A 173 30.89 0.83 5.34
N THR A 174 30.32 -0.22 5.96
CA THR A 174 29.06 -0.13 6.69
C THR A 174 29.21 0.71 7.95
N LEU A 175 30.24 0.45 8.75
CA LEU A 175 30.59 1.27 9.92
C LEU A 175 30.87 2.74 9.52
N GLY A 176 31.58 2.96 8.42
CA GLY A 176 31.84 4.30 7.87
C GLY A 176 30.56 5.04 7.46
N SER A 177 29.57 4.34 6.90
CA SER A 177 28.25 4.93 6.58
C SER A 177 27.47 5.38 7.82
N LEU A 178 27.72 4.74 8.96
CA LEU A 178 27.20 5.10 10.28
C LEU A 178 28.04 6.17 10.99
N LEU A 179 29.01 6.76 10.29
CA LEU A 179 30.00 7.70 10.84
C LEU A 179 30.83 7.10 12.01
N LEU A 180 30.91 5.78 12.08
CA LEU A 180 31.81 5.08 13.00
C LEU A 180 33.20 4.98 12.37
N VAL A 181 34.22 5.06 13.21
CA VAL A 181 35.61 4.90 12.78
C VAL A 181 36.15 3.57 13.32
N PRO A 182 36.11 2.48 12.52
CA PRO A 182 36.73 1.22 12.90
C PRO A 182 38.25 1.25 12.74
N LYS A 183 38.92 0.40 13.53
CA LYS A 183 40.35 0.11 13.44
C LYS A 183 40.60 -1.38 13.62
N HIS A 184 41.57 -1.92 12.89
CA HIS A 184 42.03 -3.30 13.08
C HIS A 184 42.74 -3.42 14.43
N ALA A 185 42.48 -4.52 15.14
CA ALA A 185 43.26 -4.94 16.32
C ALA A 185 44.63 -5.51 15.91
N SER A 186 45.36 -4.83 15.01
CA SER A 186 46.66 -5.28 14.51
C SER A 186 47.62 -5.52 15.67
N LEU A 187 48.38 -6.63 15.63
CA LEU A 187 49.22 -7.13 16.74
C LEU A 187 48.47 -7.50 18.04
N GLN A 188 47.14 -7.33 18.08
CA GLN A 188 46.29 -7.59 19.25
C GLN A 188 45.08 -8.47 18.86
N HIS A 189 45.14 -9.20 17.74
CA HIS A 189 44.02 -10.01 17.27
C HIS A 189 43.67 -11.17 18.22
N GLU A 190 44.65 -11.68 18.97
CA GLU A 190 44.39 -12.67 20.03
C GLU A 190 43.54 -12.05 21.16
N GLU A 191 43.91 -10.87 21.66
CA GLU A 191 43.15 -10.16 22.70
C GLU A 191 41.79 -9.66 22.16
N GLY A 192 41.73 -9.25 20.91
CA GLY A 192 40.49 -8.87 20.24
C GLY A 192 39.53 -10.03 20.07
N PHE A 193 40.03 -11.21 19.71
CA PHE A 193 39.24 -12.42 19.66
C PHE A 193 38.73 -12.80 21.06
N LYS A 194 39.58 -12.75 22.10
CA LYS A 194 39.14 -13.00 23.49
C LYS A 194 38.07 -12.02 23.96
N THR A 195 38.16 -10.76 23.54
CA THR A 195 37.20 -9.69 23.87
C THR A 195 35.80 -9.96 23.31
N THR A 196 35.69 -10.66 22.18
CA THR A 196 34.39 -10.98 21.56
C THR A 196 33.84 -12.36 21.92
N LEU A 197 34.62 -13.18 22.64
CA LEU A 197 34.12 -14.43 23.20
C LEU A 197 33.06 -14.17 24.28
N PRO A 198 32.10 -15.10 24.48
CA PRO A 198 31.02 -14.97 25.46
C PRO A 198 31.49 -15.20 26.92
N GLN A 199 32.66 -14.66 27.28
CA GLN A 199 33.25 -14.70 28.61
C GLN A 199 32.94 -13.42 29.41
N GLY A 200 32.50 -12.36 28.72
CA GLY A 200 32.15 -11.07 29.34
C GLY A 200 33.37 -10.29 29.84
N THR A 201 34.55 -10.51 29.25
CA THR A 201 35.82 -9.87 29.62
C THR A 201 36.35 -9.04 28.45
N ASP A 202 36.48 -7.73 28.65
CA ASP A 202 37.14 -6.85 27.69
C ASP A 202 38.65 -6.93 27.88
N HIS A 203 39.38 -7.35 26.84
CA HIS A 203 40.86 -7.44 26.88
C HIS A 203 41.54 -6.25 26.18
N ILE A 204 40.80 -5.46 25.42
CA ILE A 204 41.33 -4.33 24.64
C ILE A 204 41.14 -2.99 25.38
N TYR A 205 40.04 -2.82 26.12
CA TYR A 205 39.71 -1.61 26.90
C TYR A 205 39.77 -0.30 26.10
N ILE A 206 39.34 -0.32 24.84
CA ILE A 206 39.19 0.89 24.01
C ILE A 206 37.76 1.38 24.10
N THR A 207 37.54 2.38 24.95
CA THR A 207 36.21 2.91 25.26
C THR A 207 36.07 4.39 24.91
N ARG A 208 34.82 4.84 24.78
CA ARG A 208 34.43 6.24 24.62
C ARG A 208 33.36 6.60 25.62
N ASN A 209 33.40 7.85 26.09
CA ASN A 209 32.38 8.33 27.00
C ASN A 209 31.04 8.51 26.26
N MET A 210 29.96 8.03 26.87
CA MET A 210 28.58 8.18 26.41
C MET A 210 27.68 8.51 27.61
N ASP A 211 26.70 9.35 27.39
CA ASP A 211 25.56 9.56 28.29
C ASP A 211 24.58 8.37 28.21
N THR A 212 23.57 8.35 29.09
CA THR A 212 22.63 7.24 29.21
C THR A 212 21.74 7.13 27.98
N THR A 213 21.30 8.26 27.43
CA THR A 213 20.47 8.29 26.22
C THR A 213 21.24 7.78 25.00
N SER A 214 22.47 8.25 24.79
CA SER A 214 23.34 7.75 23.71
C SER A 214 23.63 6.26 23.87
N LEU A 215 23.93 5.80 25.09
CA LEU A 215 24.17 4.37 25.35
C LEU A 215 22.92 3.52 25.08
N ALA A 216 21.73 3.97 25.49
CA ALA A 216 20.48 3.25 25.26
C ALA A 216 20.19 3.06 23.76
N SER A 217 20.59 4.03 22.92
CA SER A 217 20.44 3.94 21.46
C SER A 217 21.28 2.83 20.81
N THR A 218 22.34 2.35 21.50
CA THR A 218 23.22 1.27 21.01
C THR A 218 22.60 -0.12 21.16
N PHE A 219 21.52 -0.26 21.95
CA PHE A 219 20.91 -1.56 22.19
C PHE A 219 20.31 -2.16 20.90
N PRO A 220 20.73 -3.36 20.49
CA PRO A 220 20.40 -3.94 19.18
C PRO A 220 18.97 -4.50 19.08
N PHE A 221 18.16 -4.46 20.14
CA PHE A 221 16.93 -5.27 20.26
C PHE A 221 15.61 -4.48 20.28
N ILE A 222 15.53 -3.30 19.64
CA ILE A 222 14.27 -2.52 19.63
C ILE A 222 13.33 -2.91 18.46
N SER A 223 13.67 -3.89 17.62
CA SER A 223 12.62 -4.51 16.79
C SER A 223 11.93 -5.62 17.58
N SER A 224 10.81 -5.31 18.24
CA SER A 224 9.92 -6.37 18.69
C SER A 224 9.40 -7.10 17.43
N SER A 225 9.92 -8.29 17.13
CA SER A 225 9.30 -9.13 16.12
C SER A 225 8.03 -9.70 16.75
N LEU A 226 6.88 -9.08 16.46
CA LEU A 226 5.56 -9.62 16.79
C LEU A 226 5.22 -10.78 15.84
N THR A 227 6.02 -11.83 15.91
CA THR A 227 5.86 -13.03 15.09
C THR A 227 5.68 -14.23 16.02
N SER A 228 4.45 -14.73 16.08
CA SER A 228 4.10 -15.98 16.75
C SER A 228 3.94 -17.12 15.73
N ASN A 229 4.19 -18.36 16.17
CA ASN A 229 3.88 -19.56 15.37
C ASN A 229 2.38 -19.91 15.36
N THR A 230 1.58 -19.19 16.15
CA THR A 230 0.13 -19.38 16.27
C THR A 230 -0.58 -18.03 16.18
N GLY A 231 -1.72 -17.99 15.48
CA GLY A 231 -2.53 -16.79 15.30
C GLY A 231 -2.77 -16.44 13.85
N VAL A 232 -3.33 -15.25 13.62
CA VAL A 232 -3.60 -14.74 12.28
C VAL A 232 -2.49 -13.80 11.84
N MET A 233 -2.23 -13.79 10.54
CA MET A 233 -1.36 -12.78 9.94
C MET A 233 -2.09 -11.45 9.86
N TYR A 234 -1.50 -10.39 10.41
CA TYR A 234 -2.01 -9.02 10.32
C TYR A 234 -1.34 -8.23 9.19
N GLY A 235 -0.07 -8.53 8.89
CA GLY A 235 0.69 -7.81 7.89
C GLY A 235 2.18 -8.14 7.93
N ILE A 236 2.98 -7.24 7.37
CA ILE A 236 4.45 -7.30 7.34
C ILE A 236 4.98 -6.12 8.15
N ASN A 237 6.05 -6.34 8.92
CA ASN A 237 6.77 -5.29 9.63
C ASN A 237 7.56 -4.45 8.62
N GLU A 238 7.28 -3.15 8.55
CA GLU A 238 7.91 -2.24 7.58
C GLU A 238 9.41 -2.02 7.83
N HIS A 239 9.87 -2.23 9.06
CA HIS A 239 11.28 -2.02 9.40
C HIS A 239 12.19 -3.18 9.01
N ASN A 240 11.69 -4.42 9.05
CA ASN A 240 12.53 -5.61 8.86
C ASN A 240 11.95 -6.68 7.93
N GLY A 241 10.76 -6.46 7.37
CA GLY A 241 10.10 -7.39 6.43
C GLY A 241 9.56 -8.68 7.07
N SER A 242 9.62 -8.83 8.40
CA SER A 242 9.09 -10.01 9.10
C SER A 242 7.56 -10.03 9.12
N LEU A 243 6.96 -11.22 9.20
CA LEU A 243 5.50 -11.36 9.28
C LEU A 243 5.02 -10.95 10.67
N VAL A 244 3.99 -10.11 10.73
CA VAL A 244 3.27 -9.81 11.97
C VAL A 244 2.16 -10.86 12.12
N ILE A 245 2.45 -11.91 12.89
CA ILE A 245 1.53 -13.02 13.17
C ILE A 245 1.23 -13.02 14.66
N PHE A 246 -0.05 -12.93 15.01
CA PHE A 246 -0.44 -12.79 16.40
C PHE A 246 -1.76 -13.51 16.72
N ASP A 247 -1.82 -14.23 17.85
CA ASP A 247 -3.06 -14.83 18.37
C ASP A 247 -3.62 -13.96 19.48
N ARG A 248 -4.69 -13.21 19.19
CA ARG A 248 -5.33 -12.33 20.17
C ARG A 248 -5.98 -13.07 21.35
N PHE A 249 -6.38 -14.33 21.18
CA PHE A 249 -6.95 -15.12 22.27
C PHE A 249 -5.90 -15.66 23.25
N SER A 250 -4.61 -15.44 22.98
CA SER A 250 -3.50 -15.76 23.89
C SER A 250 -3.25 -14.68 24.96
N ARG A 251 -3.87 -13.50 24.85
CA ARG A 251 -3.71 -12.37 25.76
C ARG A 251 -4.77 -12.35 26.87
N GLU A 252 -4.61 -11.43 27.82
CA GLU A 252 -5.54 -11.26 28.96
C GLU A 252 -6.98 -10.93 28.56
N ASN A 253 -7.15 -10.32 27.39
CA ASN A 253 -8.40 -10.16 26.68
C ASN A 253 -8.11 -10.25 25.16
N ALA A 254 -9.13 -10.51 24.35
CA ALA A 254 -9.02 -10.58 22.89
C ALA A 254 -9.55 -9.31 22.21
N ASN A 255 -9.69 -8.20 22.96
CA ASN A 255 -10.25 -6.97 22.45
C ASN A 255 -9.23 -6.22 21.58
N SER A 256 -9.75 -5.48 20.60
CA SER A 256 -8.98 -4.73 19.63
C SER A 256 -9.63 -3.38 19.35
N VAL A 257 -8.82 -2.34 19.14
CA VAL A 257 -9.29 -1.05 18.61
C VAL A 257 -8.55 -0.73 17.31
N VAL A 258 -9.27 -0.22 16.31
CA VAL A 258 -8.69 0.19 15.02
C VAL A 258 -9.10 1.62 14.73
N PHE A 259 -8.11 2.50 14.64
CA PHE A 259 -8.31 3.91 14.31
C PHE A 259 -7.71 4.20 12.94
N ALA A 260 -8.50 4.80 12.06
CA ALA A 260 -8.05 5.28 10.76
C ALA A 260 -8.57 6.70 10.54
N LYS A 261 -7.94 7.48 9.67
CA LYS A 261 -8.45 8.81 9.32
C LYS A 261 -9.68 8.71 8.41
N SER A 262 -10.81 9.30 8.81
CA SER A 262 -11.93 9.61 7.90
C SER A 262 -11.43 10.53 6.80
N GLY A 263 -11.57 10.12 5.53
CA GLY A 263 -11.66 10.92 4.28
C GLY A 263 -10.77 12.17 4.04
N ALA A 264 -9.92 12.64 4.95
CA ALA A 264 -9.47 14.02 4.99
C ALA A 264 -8.19 14.26 4.19
N GLY A 265 -7.96 13.47 3.14
CA GLY A 265 -6.82 13.57 2.22
C GLY A 265 -7.19 13.53 0.74
N LYS A 266 -8.43 13.84 0.35
CA LYS A 266 -8.88 13.72 -1.05
C LYS A 266 -9.45 15.00 -1.68
N SER A 267 -9.54 16.09 -0.92
CA SER A 267 -10.21 17.30 -1.40
C SER A 267 -9.40 18.10 -2.43
N ILE A 268 -10.11 18.66 -3.41
CA ILE A 268 -9.59 19.51 -4.48
C ILE A 268 -10.25 20.89 -4.44
N GLY A 269 -9.63 21.88 -5.10
CA GLY A 269 -10.14 23.25 -5.12
C GLY A 269 -11.50 23.42 -5.82
N PHE A 270 -12.30 24.40 -5.40
CA PHE A 270 -13.61 24.73 -5.98
C PHE A 270 -13.59 24.83 -7.52
N ASP A 271 -12.56 25.49 -8.06
CA ASP A 271 -12.45 25.82 -9.47
C ASP A 271 -12.00 24.65 -10.37
N GLU A 272 -11.67 23.50 -9.77
CA GLU A 272 -11.22 22.32 -10.50
C GLU A 272 -12.38 21.72 -11.31
N GLU A 273 -12.08 21.36 -12.56
CA GLU A 273 -13.08 20.83 -13.48
C GLU A 273 -13.15 19.30 -13.38
N VAL A 274 -14.36 18.76 -13.28
CA VAL A 274 -14.62 17.33 -13.25
C VAL A 274 -15.50 16.95 -14.44
N ILE A 275 -15.14 15.85 -15.10
CA ILE A 275 -16.00 15.21 -16.09
C ILE A 275 -16.83 14.13 -15.39
N TYR A 276 -18.14 14.20 -15.54
CA TYR A 276 -19.07 13.28 -14.89
C TYR A 276 -20.19 12.88 -15.83
N GLN A 277 -20.79 11.72 -15.57
CA GLN A 277 -22.03 11.27 -16.17
C GLN A 277 -23.14 11.47 -15.14
N ASN A 278 -24.20 12.20 -15.51
CA ASN A 278 -25.35 12.40 -14.63
C ASN A 278 -26.26 11.16 -14.58
N SER A 279 -27.30 11.21 -13.72
CA SER A 279 -28.32 10.15 -13.60
C SER A 279 -29.05 9.83 -14.92
N GLN A 280 -29.11 10.81 -15.84
CA GLN A 280 -29.67 10.65 -17.19
C GLN A 280 -28.67 10.06 -18.19
N GLY A 281 -27.50 9.60 -17.76
CA GLY A 281 -26.48 9.00 -18.61
C GLY A 281 -25.76 10.00 -19.53
N GLU A 282 -25.95 11.30 -19.33
CA GLU A 282 -25.31 12.35 -20.13
C GLU A 282 -23.94 12.71 -19.53
N ILE A 283 -22.92 12.75 -20.38
CA ILE A 283 -21.59 13.21 -19.97
C ILE A 283 -21.56 14.74 -20.00
N ARG A 284 -21.18 15.33 -18.87
CA ARG A 284 -21.03 16.77 -18.65
C ARG A 284 -19.67 17.07 -18.04
N LYS A 285 -19.29 18.34 -18.11
CA LYS A 285 -18.06 18.87 -17.52
C LYS A 285 -18.35 20.17 -16.79
N GLU A 286 -18.05 20.22 -15.51
CA GLU A 286 -18.39 21.35 -14.63
C GLU A 286 -17.31 21.55 -13.55
N LYS A 287 -17.35 22.67 -12.85
CA LYS A 287 -16.52 22.88 -11.66
C LYS A 287 -17.03 21.99 -10.54
N ILE A 288 -16.15 21.30 -9.84
CA ILE A 288 -16.54 20.42 -8.74
C ILE A 288 -17.32 21.17 -7.66
N GLY A 289 -16.93 22.40 -7.33
CA GLY A 289 -17.63 23.18 -6.32
C GLY A 289 -19.09 23.46 -6.70
N LEU A 290 -19.33 23.85 -7.96
CA LEU A 290 -20.69 24.05 -8.46
C LEU A 290 -21.48 22.75 -8.53
N LEU A 291 -20.84 21.64 -8.92
CA LEU A 291 -21.47 20.34 -9.00
C LEU A 291 -21.96 19.89 -7.61
N VAL A 292 -21.08 19.90 -6.62
CA VAL A 292 -21.41 19.47 -5.25
C VAL A 292 -22.40 20.43 -4.59
N ASP A 293 -22.22 21.75 -4.72
CA ASP A 293 -23.14 22.74 -4.15
C ASP A 293 -24.57 22.62 -4.73
N ASN A 294 -24.69 22.33 -6.04
CA ASN A 294 -25.99 22.11 -6.66
C ASN A 294 -26.61 20.79 -6.20
N LEU A 295 -25.83 19.72 -6.08
CA LEU A 295 -26.31 18.45 -5.53
C LEU A 295 -26.84 18.62 -4.10
N ILE A 296 -26.09 19.34 -3.24
CA ILE A 296 -26.50 19.69 -1.89
C ILE A 296 -27.81 20.49 -1.91
N ARG A 297 -27.95 21.47 -2.81
CA ARG A 297 -29.17 22.27 -2.92
C ARG A 297 -30.38 21.44 -3.38
N GLU A 298 -30.17 20.50 -4.29
CA GLU A 298 -31.23 19.68 -4.88
C GLU A 298 -31.66 18.52 -3.97
N LYS A 299 -30.71 17.89 -3.28
CA LYS A 299 -30.92 16.65 -2.51
C LYS A 299 -30.85 16.85 -0.99
N GLY A 300 -30.42 18.01 -0.51
CA GLY A 300 -30.08 18.25 0.88
C GLY A 300 -28.61 17.98 1.18
N ALA A 301 -28.03 18.69 2.15
CA ALA A 301 -26.73 18.33 2.72
C ALA A 301 -26.95 17.39 3.92
N GLU A 302 -26.23 16.28 3.91
CA GLU A 302 -26.03 15.42 5.07
C GLU A 302 -24.67 15.79 5.68
N THR A 303 -24.61 15.91 7.00
CA THR A 303 -23.35 16.07 7.72
C THR A 303 -22.66 14.72 7.74
N LEU A 304 -21.50 14.64 7.10
CA LEU A 304 -20.71 13.41 6.98
C LEU A 304 -19.65 13.30 8.09
N ASP A 305 -19.23 14.44 8.65
CA ASP A 305 -18.23 14.62 9.72
C ASP A 305 -18.36 16.07 10.28
N GLU A 306 -17.73 16.42 11.41
CA GLU A 306 -17.78 17.74 12.06
C GLU A 306 -17.44 18.91 11.11
N GLU A 307 -16.55 18.66 10.14
CA GLU A 307 -16.14 19.65 9.14
C GLU A 307 -16.60 19.36 7.71
N ILE A 308 -17.31 18.25 7.47
CA ILE A 308 -17.65 17.73 6.13
C ILE A 308 -19.17 17.60 5.97
N GLU A 309 -19.70 18.19 4.91
CA GLU A 309 -21.11 18.05 4.52
C GLU A 309 -21.21 17.66 3.04
N GLY A 310 -22.22 16.87 2.67
CA GLY A 310 -22.31 16.34 1.32
C GLY A 310 -23.61 15.65 0.98
N VAL A 311 -23.58 14.89 -0.11
CA VAL A 311 -24.70 14.09 -0.63
C VAL A 311 -24.24 12.66 -0.78
N ILE A 312 -24.89 11.74 -0.07
CA ILE A 312 -24.70 10.30 -0.24
C ILE A 312 -25.49 9.84 -1.48
N SER A 313 -24.89 8.95 -2.26
CA SER A 313 -25.43 8.41 -3.50
C SER A 313 -25.96 9.49 -4.45
N PRO A 314 -25.09 10.41 -4.92
CA PRO A 314 -25.51 11.50 -5.79
C PRO A 314 -26.01 11.04 -7.17
N GLN A 315 -25.96 9.75 -7.50
CA GLN A 315 -26.38 9.16 -8.79
C GLN A 315 -25.61 9.77 -9.97
N LEU A 316 -24.30 9.92 -9.79
CA LEU A 316 -23.39 10.39 -10.82
C LEU A 316 -22.23 9.41 -10.97
N LYS A 317 -21.64 9.34 -12.17
CA LYS A 317 -20.42 8.56 -12.42
C LYS A 317 -19.29 9.48 -12.83
N VAL A 318 -18.06 9.12 -12.48
CA VAL A 318 -16.83 9.83 -12.87
C VAL A 318 -15.89 8.89 -13.57
N PHE A 319 -14.98 9.41 -14.40
CA PHE A 319 -13.98 8.59 -15.06
C PHE A 319 -12.83 8.28 -14.07
N THR A 320 -12.46 7.02 -13.93
CA THR A 320 -11.49 6.48 -12.96
C THR A 320 -10.50 5.54 -13.66
N PHE A 321 -9.55 4.97 -12.92
CA PHE A 321 -8.75 3.84 -13.41
C PHE A 321 -8.56 2.76 -12.36
N ASP A 322 -8.30 1.54 -12.81
CA ASP A 322 -8.02 0.37 -11.96
C ASP A 322 -6.52 0.18 -11.66
N GLN A 323 -6.17 -0.84 -10.86
CA GLN A 323 -4.77 -1.19 -10.54
C GLN A 323 -3.94 -1.59 -11.77
N ASN A 324 -4.60 -2.02 -12.87
CA ASN A 324 -3.97 -2.32 -14.16
C ASN A 324 -3.78 -1.07 -15.04
N LEU A 325 -4.07 0.11 -14.48
CA LEU A 325 -3.99 1.41 -15.14
C LEU A 325 -4.92 1.51 -16.37
N LYS A 326 -6.10 0.88 -16.29
CA LYS A 326 -7.18 0.91 -17.30
C LYS A 326 -8.30 1.84 -16.89
N GLY A 327 -8.77 2.66 -17.83
CA GLY A 327 -9.77 3.69 -17.54
C GLY A 327 -11.22 3.21 -17.66
N SER A 328 -12.05 3.47 -16.64
CA SER A 328 -13.47 3.09 -16.59
C SER A 328 -14.36 4.23 -16.04
N TRP A 329 -15.69 4.09 -16.10
CA TRP A 329 -16.63 5.01 -15.47
C TRP A 329 -17.16 4.39 -14.16
N ALA A 330 -16.76 4.96 -13.03
CA ALA A 330 -17.16 4.50 -11.70
C ALA A 330 -18.30 5.34 -11.12
N GLU A 331 -19.16 4.71 -10.31
CA GLU A 331 -20.20 5.42 -9.57
C GLU A 331 -19.60 6.20 -8.40
N VAL A 332 -20.14 7.40 -8.16
CA VAL A 332 -19.79 8.23 -7.02
C VAL A 332 -20.78 7.91 -5.90
N THR A 333 -20.21 7.47 -4.79
CA THR A 333 -20.94 7.10 -3.56
C THR A 333 -21.18 8.31 -2.68
N VAL A 334 -20.25 9.28 -2.66
CA VAL A 334 -20.37 10.51 -1.86
C VAL A 334 -19.84 11.70 -2.64
N ALA A 335 -20.59 12.81 -2.63
CA ALA A 335 -20.14 14.10 -3.12
C ALA A 335 -20.13 15.09 -1.95
N ALA A 336 -18.94 15.51 -1.52
CA ALA A 336 -18.76 16.23 -0.25
C ALA A 336 -18.00 17.56 -0.42
N ARG A 337 -18.18 18.45 0.56
CA ARG A 337 -17.42 19.68 0.74
C ARG A 337 -17.00 19.82 2.20
N LYS A 338 -15.84 20.43 2.43
CA LYS A 338 -15.31 20.74 3.76
C LYS A 338 -14.63 22.09 3.79
N LYS A 339 -14.45 22.69 4.96
CA LYS A 339 -13.79 24.01 5.09
C LYS A 339 -12.41 23.99 4.42
N SER A 340 -12.13 25.03 3.63
CA SER A 340 -10.89 25.13 2.90
C SER A 340 -9.72 25.47 3.83
N PRO A 341 -8.57 24.78 3.72
CA PRO A 341 -7.35 25.22 4.38
C PRO A 341 -6.85 26.55 3.77
N LYS A 342 -5.99 27.26 4.52
CA LYS A 342 -5.41 28.55 4.09
C LYS A 342 -4.53 28.44 2.85
N ILE A 343 -3.85 27.29 2.69
CA ILE A 343 -2.89 27.04 1.61
C ILE A 343 -3.33 25.81 0.81
N LEU A 344 -3.33 25.95 -0.51
CA LEU A 344 -3.50 24.88 -1.49
C LEU A 344 -2.24 24.76 -2.35
N TYR A 345 -2.05 23.60 -2.97
CA TYR A 345 -0.93 23.32 -3.86
C TYR A 345 -1.43 23.15 -5.29
N LYS A 346 -0.85 23.91 -6.21
CA LYS A 346 -1.15 23.85 -7.63
C LYS A 346 -0.02 23.19 -8.38
N PHE A 347 -0.33 22.12 -9.10
CA PHE A 347 0.61 21.38 -9.91
C PHE A 347 0.37 21.71 -11.38
N LYS A 348 1.44 21.96 -12.11
CA LYS A 348 1.39 22.18 -13.56
C LYS A 348 2.26 21.15 -14.27
N THR A 349 1.71 20.48 -15.27
CA THR A 349 2.43 19.47 -16.05
C THR A 349 3.05 20.03 -17.32
N ALA A 350 3.93 19.27 -17.97
CA ALA A 350 4.60 19.63 -19.21
C ALA A 350 3.63 19.76 -20.40
N SER A 351 2.53 19.00 -20.39
CA SER A 351 1.44 19.19 -21.36
C SER A 351 0.59 20.44 -21.06
N GLY A 352 0.86 21.15 -19.96
CA GLY A 352 0.16 22.37 -19.57
C GLY A 352 -1.15 22.12 -18.83
N ARG A 353 -1.34 20.91 -18.29
CA ARG A 353 -2.44 20.55 -17.40
C ARG A 353 -2.18 21.08 -16.00
N GLU A 354 -3.24 21.35 -15.26
CA GLU A 354 -3.16 21.94 -13.93
C GLU A 354 -4.17 21.28 -13.00
N ILE A 355 -3.80 21.02 -11.75
CA ILE A 355 -4.73 20.70 -10.66
C ILE A 355 -4.33 21.44 -9.40
N THR A 356 -5.32 21.83 -8.61
CA THR A 356 -5.15 22.39 -7.27
C THR A 356 -5.69 21.42 -6.23
N THR A 357 -4.86 21.04 -5.28
CA THR A 357 -5.22 20.10 -4.21
C THR A 357 -4.86 20.65 -2.83
N THR A 358 -5.46 20.08 -1.78
CA THR A 358 -5.06 20.37 -0.40
C THR A 358 -3.66 19.81 -0.10
N THR A 359 -2.99 20.35 0.92
CA THR A 359 -1.67 19.88 1.38
C THR A 359 -1.60 18.36 1.58
N ASP A 360 -2.65 17.78 2.14
CA ASP A 360 -2.74 16.35 2.46
C ASP A 360 -3.32 15.48 1.34
N HIS A 361 -3.56 16.06 0.16
CA HIS A 361 -4.13 15.32 -0.97
C HIS A 361 -3.07 14.40 -1.58
N ASN A 362 -3.30 13.10 -1.58
CA ASN A 362 -2.38 12.17 -2.23
C ASN A 362 -2.48 12.33 -3.76
N LEU A 363 -1.36 12.42 -4.45
CA LEU A 363 -1.31 12.36 -5.90
C LEU A 363 -0.59 11.08 -6.28
N VAL A 364 -1.21 10.27 -7.12
CA VAL A 364 -0.52 9.12 -7.72
C VAL A 364 0.60 9.66 -8.59
N ILE A 365 1.83 9.20 -8.38
CA ILE A 365 2.99 9.54 -9.20
C ILE A 365 3.76 8.28 -9.60
N LEU A 366 4.49 8.35 -10.70
CA LEU A 366 5.52 7.37 -11.05
C LEU A 366 6.88 7.94 -10.64
N LYS A 367 7.53 7.28 -9.69
CA LYS A 367 8.81 7.69 -9.11
C LYS A 367 9.73 6.47 -8.94
N ASP A 368 10.96 6.55 -9.44
CA ASP A 368 11.99 5.50 -9.34
C ASP A 368 11.56 4.11 -9.87
N GLY A 369 10.61 4.11 -10.81
CA GLY A 369 10.08 2.88 -11.40
C GLY A 369 9.00 2.22 -10.56
N GLN A 370 8.40 2.94 -9.62
CA GLN A 370 7.26 2.51 -8.80
C GLN A 370 6.12 3.50 -8.90
N ILE A 371 4.88 3.00 -8.81
CA ILE A 371 3.68 3.84 -8.73
C ILE A 371 3.35 4.01 -7.26
N ILE A 372 3.48 5.23 -6.75
CA ILE A 372 3.27 5.56 -5.34
C ILE A 372 2.28 6.72 -5.21
N ALA A 373 1.64 6.85 -4.06
CA ALA A 373 0.75 7.96 -3.75
C ALA A 373 1.49 8.96 -2.86
N GLU A 374 1.95 10.08 -3.41
CA GLU A 374 2.74 11.08 -2.65
C GLU A 374 1.85 12.29 -2.31
N LYS A 375 1.96 12.84 -1.09
CA LYS A 375 1.14 14.00 -0.69
C LYS A 375 1.44 15.20 -1.58
N GLY A 376 0.45 16.04 -1.85
CA GLY A 376 0.63 17.27 -2.63
C GLY A 376 1.73 18.19 -2.07
N SER A 377 1.95 18.19 -0.76
CA SER A 377 3.07 18.92 -0.14
C SER A 377 4.46 18.34 -0.42
N GLN A 378 4.53 17.04 -0.70
CA GLN A 378 5.76 16.28 -0.92
C GLN A 378 6.08 16.11 -2.41
N VAL A 379 5.07 16.17 -3.28
CA VAL A 379 5.23 16.15 -4.74
C VAL A 379 6.09 17.32 -5.23
N LYS A 380 7.13 17.02 -6.00
CA LYS A 380 8.14 17.96 -6.47
C LYS A 380 8.06 18.17 -7.98
N GLU A 381 8.73 19.23 -8.44
CA GLU A 381 9.01 19.37 -9.86
C GLU A 381 9.84 18.19 -10.36
N ASN A 382 9.53 17.71 -11.57
CA ASN A 382 10.06 16.51 -12.22
C ASN A 382 9.43 15.17 -11.86
N ASP A 383 8.59 15.08 -10.84
CA ASP A 383 7.74 13.89 -10.64
C ASP A 383 6.76 13.75 -11.81
N TYR A 384 6.19 12.55 -12.02
CA TYR A 384 5.31 12.27 -13.15
C TYR A 384 3.90 11.90 -12.69
N LEU A 385 2.92 12.70 -13.11
CA LEU A 385 1.52 12.45 -12.81
C LEU A 385 0.86 11.61 -13.91
N PRO A 386 0.01 10.64 -13.56
CA PRO A 386 -0.73 9.85 -14.52
C PRO A 386 -1.86 10.68 -15.11
N VAL A 387 -2.00 10.66 -16.43
CA VAL A 387 -3.09 11.35 -17.10
C VAL A 387 -3.72 10.44 -18.15
N PRO A 388 -5.06 10.38 -18.31
CA PRO A 388 -5.67 9.53 -19.31
C PRO A 388 -5.16 9.84 -20.72
N ARG A 389 -4.97 8.79 -21.52
CA ARG A 389 -4.66 8.88 -22.96
C ARG A 389 -5.92 9.09 -23.79
N LYS A 390 -7.03 8.51 -23.33
CA LYS A 390 -8.34 8.59 -23.95
C LYS A 390 -9.40 8.47 -22.87
N ILE A 391 -10.42 9.32 -22.94
CA ILE A 391 -11.63 9.17 -22.13
C ILE A 391 -12.66 8.50 -23.02
N THR A 392 -12.94 7.23 -22.76
CA THR A 392 -14.00 6.49 -23.45
C THR A 392 -15.36 7.01 -22.98
N ALA A 393 -16.36 6.99 -23.85
CA ALA A 393 -17.71 7.43 -23.51
C ALA A 393 -18.71 6.31 -23.83
N PRO A 394 -19.74 6.11 -23.02
CA PRO A 394 -20.86 5.24 -23.36
C PRO A 394 -21.57 5.75 -24.64
N ALA A 395 -22.30 4.87 -25.32
CA ALA A 395 -23.06 5.24 -26.51
C ALA A 395 -24.06 6.38 -26.19
N PRO A 396 -24.11 7.46 -26.99
CA PRO A 396 -24.99 8.59 -26.72
C PRO A 396 -26.47 8.19 -26.80
N ARG A 397 -27.28 8.68 -25.85
CA ARG A 397 -28.73 8.44 -25.81
C ARG A 397 -29.50 9.17 -26.92
N GLN A 398 -28.96 10.27 -27.47
CA GLN A 398 -29.55 11.00 -28.59
C GLN A 398 -28.50 11.35 -29.64
N LYS A 399 -28.77 11.03 -30.91
CA LYS A 399 -27.98 11.49 -32.05
C LYS A 399 -28.34 12.95 -32.34
N THR A 400 -27.35 13.84 -32.33
CA THR A 400 -27.51 15.21 -32.82
C THR A 400 -27.35 15.21 -34.33
N GLN A 401 -27.91 16.20 -35.03
CA GLN A 401 -27.68 16.32 -36.48
C GLN A 401 -26.20 16.72 -36.71
N PRO A 402 -25.42 15.95 -37.51
CA PRO A 402 -24.01 16.22 -37.77
C PRO A 402 -23.73 17.64 -38.31
N GLU A 403 -24.68 18.21 -39.03
CA GLU A 403 -24.61 19.57 -39.57
C GLU A 403 -24.65 20.64 -38.46
N ILE A 404 -25.37 20.41 -37.36
CA ILE A 404 -25.44 21.35 -36.22
C ILE A 404 -24.08 21.44 -35.53
N CYS A 405 -23.43 20.29 -35.28
CA CYS A 405 -22.10 20.24 -34.67
C CYS A 405 -21.07 21.04 -35.48
N GLN A 406 -21.12 20.93 -36.81
CA GLN A 406 -20.26 21.72 -37.71
C GLN A 406 -20.56 23.22 -37.65
N LEU A 407 -21.83 23.60 -37.57
CA LEU A 407 -22.21 25.01 -37.49
C LEU A 407 -21.78 25.63 -36.15
N LEU A 408 -21.87 24.87 -35.06
CA LEU A 408 -21.39 25.27 -33.74
C LEU A 408 -19.88 25.47 -33.70
N GLY A 409 -19.10 24.61 -34.36
CA GLY A 409 -17.63 24.77 -34.43
C GLY A 409 -17.25 26.14 -35.01
N TYR A 410 -17.90 26.55 -36.09
CA TYR A 410 -17.71 27.87 -36.67
C TYR A 410 -18.30 29.03 -35.85
N LEU A 411 -19.45 28.84 -35.20
CA LEU A 411 -20.03 29.86 -34.32
C LEU A 411 -19.11 30.16 -33.12
N ILE A 412 -18.43 29.15 -32.62
CA ILE A 412 -17.52 29.31 -31.49
C ILE A 412 -16.18 29.88 -31.92
N SER A 413 -15.62 29.50 -33.06
CA SER A 413 -14.37 30.13 -33.56
C SER A 413 -14.63 31.55 -34.09
N GLU A 414 -15.39 31.64 -35.19
CA GLU A 414 -15.57 32.85 -36.02
C GLU A 414 -16.87 33.62 -35.73
N GLY A 415 -17.72 33.10 -34.86
CA GLY A 415 -19.03 33.67 -34.59
C GLY A 415 -19.03 34.85 -33.62
N LEU A 416 -19.97 35.76 -33.88
CA LEU A 416 -20.35 36.87 -33.02
C LEU A 416 -21.83 36.70 -32.66
N ILE A 417 -22.07 36.35 -31.41
CA ILE A 417 -23.40 36.05 -30.87
C ILE A 417 -23.76 37.11 -29.84
N THR A 418 -24.82 37.86 -30.11
CA THR A 418 -25.39 38.85 -29.19
C THR A 418 -26.89 38.66 -29.07
N LYS A 419 -27.53 39.40 -28.15
CA LYS A 419 -28.99 39.43 -28.05
C LYS A 419 -29.67 39.80 -29.38
N LYS A 420 -29.02 40.64 -30.21
CA LYS A 420 -29.60 41.19 -31.45
C LYS A 420 -29.21 40.41 -32.71
N TYR A 421 -28.02 39.82 -32.76
CA TYR A 421 -27.50 39.18 -33.98
C TYR A 421 -26.68 37.92 -33.67
N THR A 422 -26.80 36.92 -34.54
CA THR A 422 -25.94 35.73 -34.61
C THR A 422 -25.29 35.72 -35.97
N ARG A 423 -23.99 36.01 -36.02
CA ARG A 423 -23.23 36.20 -37.26
C ARG A 423 -21.99 35.33 -37.25
N ILE A 424 -21.56 34.87 -38.42
CA ILE A 424 -20.28 34.21 -38.62
C ILE A 424 -19.52 34.97 -39.70
N PHE A 425 -18.25 35.26 -39.46
CA PHE A 425 -17.40 36.00 -40.39
C PHE A 425 -16.35 35.07 -41.01
N ASN A 426 -16.23 35.09 -42.33
CA ASN A 426 -15.11 34.46 -43.02
C ASN A 426 -15.05 35.00 -44.47
N ILE A 427 -13.85 35.09 -45.03
CA ILE A 427 -13.64 35.58 -46.41
C ILE A 427 -13.29 34.45 -47.39
N ASP A 428 -12.98 33.25 -46.88
CA ASP A 428 -12.64 32.11 -47.71
C ASP A 428 -13.89 31.56 -48.42
N LYS A 429 -13.78 31.37 -49.74
CA LYS A 429 -14.90 30.95 -50.59
C LYS A 429 -15.34 29.51 -50.32
N GLU A 430 -14.43 28.59 -49.99
CA GLU A 430 -14.76 27.20 -49.66
C GLU A 430 -15.50 27.14 -48.33
N VAL A 431 -15.05 27.91 -47.35
CA VAL A 431 -15.71 28.03 -46.04
C VAL A 431 -17.10 28.65 -46.17
N LEU A 432 -17.24 29.74 -46.94
CA LEU A 432 -18.55 30.36 -47.22
C LEU A 432 -19.53 29.40 -47.93
N LYS A 433 -19.06 28.64 -48.92
CA LYS A 433 -19.88 27.60 -49.57
C LYS A 433 -20.29 26.49 -48.61
N HIS A 434 -19.39 26.10 -47.71
CA HIS A 434 -19.69 25.10 -46.69
C HIS A 434 -20.77 25.59 -45.73
N PHE A 435 -20.69 26.85 -45.28
CA PHE A 435 -21.74 27.46 -44.47
C PHE A 435 -23.11 27.44 -45.14
N GLU A 436 -23.18 27.84 -46.41
CA GLU A 436 -24.44 27.84 -47.15
C GLU A 436 -24.99 26.43 -47.28
N LYS A 437 -24.14 25.43 -47.56
CA LYS A 437 -24.55 24.03 -47.63
C LYS A 437 -25.15 23.54 -46.31
N LEU A 438 -24.48 23.80 -45.19
CA LEU A 438 -24.97 23.44 -43.85
C LEU A 438 -26.28 24.16 -43.52
N SER A 439 -26.36 25.47 -43.79
CA SER A 439 -27.54 26.29 -43.49
C SER A 439 -28.76 25.85 -44.31
N ARG A 440 -28.57 25.50 -45.60
CA ARG A 440 -29.64 24.97 -46.46
C ARG A 440 -30.12 23.59 -45.99
N LYS A 441 -29.21 22.69 -45.63
CA LYS A 441 -29.55 21.37 -45.09
C LYS A 441 -30.37 21.46 -43.81
N LEU A 442 -30.00 22.38 -42.91
CA LEU A 442 -30.70 22.63 -41.64
C LEU A 442 -31.95 23.53 -41.80
N LYS A 443 -32.26 23.98 -43.03
CA LYS A 443 -33.37 24.91 -43.32
C LYS A 443 -33.33 26.20 -42.47
N LEU A 444 -32.12 26.68 -42.16
CA LEU A 444 -31.93 27.88 -41.33
C LEU A 444 -32.03 29.15 -42.17
N ALA A 445 -32.82 30.12 -41.72
CA ALA A 445 -32.94 31.42 -42.38
C ALA A 445 -31.68 32.28 -42.17
N TYR A 446 -31.05 32.72 -43.26
CA TYR A 446 -29.83 33.52 -43.21
C TYR A 446 -29.75 34.61 -44.30
N SER A 447 -28.83 35.56 -44.15
CA SER A 447 -28.49 36.56 -45.17
C SER A 447 -26.99 36.82 -45.24
N HIS A 448 -26.48 37.14 -46.43
CA HIS A 448 -25.09 37.50 -46.64
C HIS A 448 -24.75 38.86 -46.04
N LEU A 449 -23.62 38.92 -45.32
CA LEU A 449 -22.99 40.16 -44.91
C LEU A 449 -22.01 40.57 -46.01
N LYS A 450 -22.18 41.75 -46.59
CA LYS A 450 -21.32 42.26 -47.67
C LYS A 450 -20.56 43.50 -47.23
N LYS A 451 -19.29 43.61 -47.63
CA LYS A 451 -18.46 44.82 -47.50
C LYS A 451 -17.71 45.02 -48.81
N ALA A 452 -17.82 46.21 -49.42
CA ALA A 452 -17.22 46.52 -50.74
C ALA A 452 -17.53 45.44 -51.81
N GLN A 453 -18.81 45.08 -51.95
CA GLN A 453 -19.33 44.02 -52.83
C GLN A 453 -18.85 42.58 -52.57
N LYS A 454 -17.94 42.34 -51.62
CA LYS A 454 -17.50 41.00 -51.22
C LYS A 454 -18.31 40.49 -50.04
N THR A 455 -18.73 39.22 -50.10
CA THR A 455 -19.33 38.54 -48.95
C THR A 455 -18.25 38.29 -47.89
N ILE A 456 -18.48 38.79 -46.68
CA ILE A 456 -17.57 38.70 -45.54
C ILE A 456 -18.10 37.81 -44.42
N GLY A 457 -19.28 37.21 -44.62
CA GLY A 457 -19.92 36.37 -43.62
C GLY A 457 -21.42 36.19 -43.86
N ILE A 458 -22.07 35.59 -42.87
CA ILE A 458 -23.51 35.29 -42.88
C ILE A 458 -24.13 35.74 -41.55
N SER A 459 -25.36 36.23 -41.60
CA SER A 459 -26.19 36.56 -40.44
C SER A 459 -27.44 35.71 -40.42
N PHE A 460 -27.71 35.03 -39.30
CA PHE A 460 -28.93 34.26 -39.09
C PHE A 460 -30.09 35.16 -38.67
N LYS A 461 -31.32 34.77 -39.05
CA LYS A 461 -32.56 35.54 -38.84
C LYS A 461 -33.65 34.71 -38.15
N GLY A 462 -34.65 35.38 -37.61
CA GLY A 462 -35.87 34.75 -37.07
C GLY A 462 -35.57 33.66 -36.05
N GLU A 463 -36.28 32.54 -36.17
CA GLU A 463 -36.15 31.35 -35.32
C GLU A 463 -34.74 30.73 -35.38
N ALA A 464 -34.10 30.73 -36.55
CA ALA A 464 -32.73 30.20 -36.70
C ALA A 464 -31.72 30.96 -35.85
N ARG A 465 -31.87 32.29 -35.72
CA ARG A 465 -31.02 33.11 -34.84
C ARG A 465 -31.19 32.70 -33.38
N GLN A 466 -32.44 32.52 -32.95
CA GLN A 466 -32.77 32.16 -31.58
C GLN A 466 -32.25 30.76 -31.25
N TYR A 467 -32.55 29.78 -32.09
CA TYR A 467 -32.09 28.40 -31.95
C TYR A 467 -30.57 28.28 -31.79
N LEU A 468 -29.79 28.91 -32.69
CA LEU A 468 -28.33 28.84 -32.62
C LEU A 468 -27.75 29.60 -31.43
N ARG A 469 -28.38 30.71 -31.03
CA ARG A 469 -27.99 31.47 -29.85
C ARG A 469 -28.19 30.64 -28.58
N ASP A 470 -29.32 29.95 -28.50
CA ASP A 470 -29.68 29.17 -27.32
C ASP A 470 -28.77 27.92 -27.21
N LEU A 471 -28.30 27.36 -28.33
CA LEU A 471 -27.30 26.27 -28.36
C LEU A 471 -25.85 26.71 -28.07
N ALA A 472 -25.38 27.81 -28.68
CA ALA A 472 -23.98 28.22 -28.60
C ALA A 472 -23.67 29.16 -27.43
N GLY A 473 -24.69 29.81 -26.86
CA GLY A 473 -24.55 30.78 -25.79
C GLY A 473 -24.17 32.20 -26.26
N VAL A 474 -24.43 33.19 -25.41
CA VAL A 474 -24.05 34.60 -25.64
C VAL A 474 -22.83 34.95 -24.79
N GLY A 475 -21.85 35.65 -25.37
CA GLY A 475 -20.69 36.11 -24.61
C GLY A 475 -19.59 36.71 -25.47
N ASN A 476 -18.65 37.37 -24.80
CA ASN A 476 -17.42 37.88 -25.43
C ASN A 476 -16.40 36.75 -25.67
N SER A 477 -15.33 37.03 -26.40
CA SER A 477 -14.31 36.02 -26.77
C SER A 477 -13.67 35.29 -25.58
N SER A 478 -13.58 35.93 -24.40
CA SER A 478 -13.09 35.31 -23.16
C SER A 478 -14.10 34.40 -22.45
N GLN A 479 -15.39 34.48 -22.81
CA GLN A 479 -16.49 33.73 -22.19
C GLN A 479 -16.98 32.55 -23.04
N LYS A 480 -16.46 32.40 -24.26
CA LYS A 480 -16.79 31.27 -25.14
C LYS A 480 -16.46 29.94 -24.45
N LYS A 481 -17.27 28.92 -24.68
CA LYS A 481 -17.13 27.56 -24.12
C LYS A 481 -17.72 26.54 -25.10
N VAL A 482 -17.37 25.28 -24.94
CA VAL A 482 -18.01 24.20 -25.71
C VAL A 482 -19.42 23.96 -25.16
N PRO A 483 -20.45 23.84 -26.01
CA PRO A 483 -21.79 23.43 -25.60
C PRO A 483 -21.76 22.11 -24.82
N PRO A 484 -22.38 22.03 -23.62
CA PRO A 484 -22.25 20.87 -22.73
C PRO A 484 -22.59 19.52 -23.37
N PHE A 485 -23.59 19.48 -24.26
CA PHE A 485 -24.00 18.24 -24.92
C PHE A 485 -22.90 17.59 -25.78
N LEU A 486 -21.93 18.38 -26.28
CA LEU A 486 -20.82 17.85 -27.09
C LEU A 486 -19.87 16.95 -26.29
N PHE A 487 -19.82 17.07 -24.96
CA PHE A 487 -19.04 16.16 -24.13
C PHE A 487 -19.62 14.75 -24.10
N GLY A 488 -20.92 14.58 -24.37
CA GLY A 488 -21.60 13.30 -24.54
C GLY A 488 -21.80 12.86 -25.98
N ALA A 489 -21.42 13.67 -26.98
CA ALA A 489 -21.63 13.36 -28.40
C ALA A 489 -20.78 12.18 -28.90
N THR A 490 -21.14 11.60 -30.04
CA THR A 490 -20.35 10.57 -30.72
C THR A 490 -18.97 11.11 -31.13
N GLU A 491 -17.98 10.22 -31.28
CA GLU A 491 -16.66 10.61 -31.80
C GLU A 491 -16.75 11.29 -33.18
N GLU A 492 -17.70 10.86 -34.02
CA GLU A 492 -17.95 11.46 -35.34
C GLU A 492 -18.44 12.91 -35.22
N GLU A 493 -19.44 13.17 -34.37
CA GLU A 493 -19.96 14.51 -34.12
C GLU A 493 -18.88 15.45 -33.54
N ILE A 494 -18.05 14.94 -32.61
CA ILE A 494 -16.92 15.68 -32.07
C ILE A 494 -15.91 16.00 -33.17
N CYS A 495 -15.57 15.03 -34.03
CA CYS A 495 -14.66 15.27 -35.14
C CYS A 495 -15.17 16.37 -36.08
N LEU A 496 -16.47 16.37 -36.37
CA LEU A 496 -17.11 17.37 -37.22
C LEU A 496 -17.14 18.77 -36.59
N PHE A 497 -17.43 18.85 -35.29
CA PHE A 497 -17.31 20.08 -34.52
C PHE A 497 -15.87 20.62 -34.53
N LEU A 498 -14.89 19.77 -34.20
CA LEU A 498 -13.49 20.16 -34.15
C LEU A 498 -12.97 20.57 -35.53
N ARG A 499 -13.36 19.87 -36.61
CA ARG A 499 -12.98 20.21 -38.00
C ARG A 499 -13.30 21.66 -38.34
N THR A 500 -14.51 22.09 -38.01
CA THR A 500 -15.01 23.44 -38.31
C THR A 500 -14.50 24.49 -37.33
N TYR A 501 -14.30 24.12 -36.06
CA TYR A 501 -13.62 24.98 -35.09
C TYR A 501 -12.17 25.30 -35.54
N PHE A 502 -11.38 24.27 -35.85
CA PHE A 502 -10.01 24.41 -36.34
C PHE A 502 -9.97 25.06 -37.75
N GLU A 503 -11.01 24.91 -38.57
CA GLU A 503 -11.07 25.68 -39.82
C GLU A 503 -11.07 27.19 -39.57
N GLY A 504 -11.80 27.66 -38.55
CA GLY A 504 -11.81 29.08 -38.15
C GLY A 504 -10.51 29.48 -37.45
N ASP A 505 -10.32 29.00 -36.22
CA ASP A 505 -9.23 29.47 -35.33
C ASP A 505 -7.94 28.66 -35.42
N GLY A 506 -7.91 27.61 -36.24
CA GLY A 506 -6.78 26.69 -36.37
C GLY A 506 -5.80 27.06 -37.48
N SER A 507 -4.51 26.98 -37.17
CA SER A 507 -3.39 27.11 -38.11
C SER A 507 -2.55 25.84 -38.17
N VAL A 508 -1.91 25.61 -39.32
CA VAL A 508 -0.95 24.52 -39.52
C VAL A 508 0.44 25.13 -39.59
N GLU A 509 1.24 24.89 -38.55
CA GLU A 509 2.62 25.35 -38.42
C GLU A 509 3.61 24.30 -38.94
N LYS A 510 4.92 24.59 -38.86
CA LYS A 510 5.99 23.73 -39.40
C LYS A 510 6.02 22.29 -38.82
N HIS A 511 5.61 22.13 -37.56
CA HIS A 511 5.72 20.86 -36.82
C HIS A 511 4.45 20.49 -36.01
N GLU A 512 3.44 21.34 -36.01
CA GLU A 512 2.26 21.20 -35.14
C GLU A 512 1.05 21.91 -35.73
N ILE A 513 -0.14 21.56 -35.23
CA ILE A 513 -1.40 22.25 -35.52
C ILE A 513 -1.75 23.07 -34.28
N LYS A 514 -2.08 24.35 -34.43
CA LYS A 514 -2.41 25.24 -33.31
C LYS A 514 -3.80 25.82 -33.42
N ALA A 515 -4.43 26.06 -32.28
CA ALA A 515 -5.55 26.98 -32.15
C ALA A 515 -5.32 27.91 -30.98
N VAL A 516 -5.73 29.18 -31.08
CA VAL A 516 -5.52 30.20 -30.05
C VAL A 516 -6.85 30.82 -29.66
N THR A 517 -7.16 30.85 -28.37
CA THR A 517 -8.40 31.43 -27.85
C THR A 517 -8.15 32.32 -26.65
N LYS A 518 -9.02 33.33 -26.44
CA LYS A 518 -8.99 34.18 -25.24
C LYS A 518 -9.61 33.48 -24.02
N SER A 519 -10.45 32.48 -24.26
CA SER A 519 -11.16 31.76 -23.20
C SER A 519 -10.33 30.55 -22.72
N GLN A 520 -9.92 30.58 -21.44
CA GLN A 520 -9.28 29.43 -20.78
C GLN A 520 -10.22 28.22 -20.75
N LYS A 521 -11.51 28.46 -20.50
CA LYS A 521 -12.55 27.42 -20.46
C LYS A 521 -12.67 26.72 -21.82
N LEU A 522 -12.74 27.47 -22.91
CA LEU A 522 -12.78 26.90 -24.26
C LEU A 522 -11.49 26.12 -24.57
N ALA A 523 -10.33 26.61 -24.16
CA ALA A 523 -9.07 25.89 -24.35
C ALA A 523 -9.06 24.53 -23.64
N SER A 524 -9.52 24.51 -22.38
CA SER A 524 -9.69 23.29 -21.59
C SER A 524 -10.72 22.35 -22.22
N ASP A 525 -11.89 22.87 -22.61
CA ASP A 525 -12.98 22.09 -23.21
C ASP A 525 -12.56 21.40 -24.52
N LEU A 526 -11.82 22.12 -25.39
CA LEU A 526 -11.27 21.54 -26.62
C LEU A 526 -10.22 20.48 -26.34
N SER A 527 -9.37 20.67 -25.31
CA SER A 527 -8.40 19.65 -24.89
C SER A 527 -9.11 18.37 -24.46
N TYR A 528 -10.20 18.46 -23.70
CA TYR A 528 -11.02 17.31 -23.31
C TYR A 528 -11.69 16.62 -24.51
N LEU A 529 -12.26 17.38 -25.46
CA LEU A 529 -12.83 16.80 -26.68
C LEU A 529 -11.77 16.09 -27.55
N LEU A 530 -10.59 16.67 -27.67
CA LEU A 530 -9.46 16.05 -28.37
C LEU A 530 -8.97 14.79 -27.62
N LEU A 531 -8.98 14.82 -26.28
CA LEU A 531 -8.63 13.67 -25.45
C LEU A 531 -9.62 12.52 -25.62
N ARG A 532 -10.93 12.80 -25.79
CA ARG A 532 -11.93 11.77 -26.15
C ARG A 532 -11.60 11.06 -27.47
N LEU A 533 -10.90 11.71 -28.38
CA LEU A 533 -10.42 11.13 -29.64
C LEU A 533 -9.04 10.47 -29.53
N GLY A 534 -8.45 10.43 -28.33
CA GLY A 534 -7.08 9.94 -28.10
C GLY A 534 -5.99 10.91 -28.57
N ILE A 535 -6.32 12.19 -28.75
CA ILE A 535 -5.37 13.25 -29.12
C ILE A 535 -4.94 13.99 -27.86
N ILE A 536 -3.69 13.78 -27.44
CA ILE A 536 -3.10 14.51 -26.32
C ILE A 536 -2.61 15.87 -26.83
N THR A 537 -3.04 16.95 -26.19
CA THR A 537 -2.69 18.33 -26.58
C THR A 537 -1.75 18.98 -25.59
N ARG A 538 -0.98 19.96 -26.07
CA ARG A 538 -0.21 20.87 -25.20
C ARG A 538 -0.95 22.19 -25.05
N LEU A 539 -1.22 22.58 -23.81
CA LEU A 539 -1.81 23.86 -23.45
C LEU A 539 -0.71 24.84 -23.04
N ALA A 540 -0.72 26.04 -23.62
CA ALA A 540 0.22 27.09 -23.26
C ALA A 540 -0.48 28.44 -23.10
N LYS A 541 -0.14 29.18 -22.04
CA LYS A 541 -0.55 30.57 -21.88
C LYS A 541 0.46 31.44 -22.62
N ILE A 542 0.00 32.17 -23.63
CA ILE A 542 0.82 33.03 -24.49
C ILE A 542 0.36 34.48 -24.38
N ARG A 543 1.28 35.44 -24.52
CA ARG A 543 0.94 36.86 -24.61
C ARG A 543 0.88 37.24 -26.09
N LYS A 544 -0.25 37.80 -26.53
CA LYS A 544 -0.45 38.22 -27.92
C LYS A 544 -0.79 39.70 -27.97
N ARG A 545 -0.09 40.43 -28.83
CA ARG A 545 -0.39 41.83 -29.16
C ARG A 545 -1.09 41.86 -30.52
N ALA A 546 -2.21 42.58 -30.62
CA ALA A 546 -2.82 42.82 -31.92
C ALA A 546 -1.90 43.75 -32.73
N THR A 547 -1.64 43.40 -33.99
CA THR A 547 -0.68 44.08 -34.87
C THR A 547 -0.99 45.56 -35.08
N ASN A 548 -2.23 45.99 -34.79
CA ASN A 548 -2.75 47.34 -35.00
C ASN A 548 -3.28 48.04 -33.73
N ALA A 549 -2.91 47.58 -32.52
CA ALA A 549 -3.44 48.15 -31.28
C ALA A 549 -2.34 48.72 -30.36
N ASN A 550 -2.60 49.91 -29.81
CA ASN A 550 -1.77 50.60 -28.80
C ASN A 550 -2.00 50.08 -27.36
N HIS A 551 -2.34 48.78 -27.23
CA HIS A 551 -2.49 48.10 -25.94
C HIS A 551 -1.30 47.16 -25.67
N PRO A 552 -0.89 46.93 -24.40
CA PRO A 552 0.30 46.16 -24.00
C PRO A 552 0.24 44.65 -24.27
N GLY A 553 -0.65 44.18 -25.15
CA GLY A 553 -0.92 42.77 -25.40
C GLY A 553 -1.69 42.11 -24.25
N ASP A 554 -2.48 41.09 -24.58
CA ASP A 554 -3.33 40.37 -23.63
C ASP A 554 -2.94 38.88 -23.59
N PHE A 555 -3.39 38.16 -22.56
CA PHE A 555 -3.13 36.73 -22.41
C PHE A 555 -4.14 35.90 -23.20
N TYR A 556 -3.62 34.92 -23.92
CA TYR A 556 -4.38 33.93 -24.70
C TYR A 556 -3.91 32.53 -24.33
N TYR A 557 -4.75 31.54 -24.66
CA TYR A 557 -4.49 30.14 -24.45
C TYR A 557 -4.33 29.47 -25.82
N GLN A 558 -3.19 28.82 -26.01
CA GLN A 558 -2.85 28.09 -27.22
C GLN A 558 -3.00 26.59 -26.95
N ILE A 559 -3.73 25.91 -27.84
CA ILE A 559 -3.78 24.46 -27.94
C ILE A 559 -2.85 24.06 -29.08
N SER A 560 -1.90 23.18 -28.80
CA SER A 560 -0.95 22.63 -29.77
C SER A 560 -1.16 21.12 -29.90
N ILE A 561 -1.32 20.65 -31.14
CA ILE A 561 -1.35 19.23 -31.50
C ILE A 561 -0.06 18.90 -32.23
N SER A 562 0.78 18.07 -31.61
CA SER A 562 2.08 17.66 -32.12
C SER A 562 2.32 16.18 -31.86
N GLY A 563 3.35 15.61 -32.50
CA GLY A 563 3.62 14.18 -32.48
C GLY A 563 2.90 13.42 -33.59
N GLN A 564 3.57 12.45 -34.20
CA GLN A 564 3.07 11.77 -35.40
C GLN A 564 1.75 11.01 -35.15
N THR A 565 1.59 10.39 -33.98
CA THR A 565 0.34 9.69 -33.62
C THR A 565 -0.85 10.65 -33.56
N ASN A 566 -0.72 11.74 -32.81
CA ASN A 566 -1.77 12.77 -32.67
C ASN A 566 -2.10 13.42 -34.02
N LEU A 567 -1.06 13.77 -34.80
CA LEU A 567 -1.23 14.37 -36.13
C LEU A 567 -1.91 13.41 -37.11
N ALA A 568 -1.63 12.11 -37.04
CA ALA A 568 -2.28 11.11 -37.87
C ALA A 568 -3.77 10.95 -37.52
N VAL A 569 -4.11 10.90 -36.22
CA VAL A 569 -5.52 10.88 -35.77
C VAL A 569 -6.25 12.14 -36.23
N PHE A 570 -5.64 13.33 -36.02
CA PHE A 570 -6.20 14.59 -36.50
C PHE A 570 -6.41 14.56 -38.01
N ALA A 571 -5.42 14.19 -38.81
CA ALA A 571 -5.50 14.19 -40.27
C ALA A 571 -6.55 13.21 -40.82
N LYS A 572 -6.70 12.06 -40.16
CA LYS A 572 -7.62 10.99 -40.59
C LYS A 572 -9.07 11.30 -40.21
N HIS A 573 -9.31 11.77 -38.98
CA HIS A 573 -10.66 11.88 -38.42
C HIS A 573 -11.18 13.32 -38.38
N ILE A 574 -10.34 14.28 -38.00
CA ILE A 574 -10.73 15.70 -37.86
C ILE A 574 -10.46 16.44 -39.17
N GLY A 575 -9.20 16.72 -39.50
CA GLY A 575 -8.83 17.47 -40.69
C GLY A 575 -9.38 18.90 -40.72
N PHE A 576 -9.32 19.51 -41.88
CA PHE A 576 -9.84 20.85 -42.17
C PHE A 576 -10.95 20.77 -43.23
N VAL A 577 -11.71 21.84 -43.40
CA VAL A 577 -12.68 21.97 -44.50
C VAL A 577 -11.96 22.35 -45.79
N THR A 578 -10.98 23.25 -45.71
CA THR A 578 -10.27 23.75 -46.90
C THR A 578 -9.22 22.76 -47.41
N TYR A 579 -9.12 22.64 -48.74
CA TYR A 579 -8.13 21.76 -49.38
C TYR A 579 -6.69 22.14 -49.03
N GLN A 580 -6.39 23.45 -49.00
CA GLN A 580 -5.05 23.97 -48.74
C GLN A 580 -4.54 23.61 -47.33
N LYS A 581 -5.37 23.75 -46.29
CA LYS A 581 -4.98 23.39 -44.92
C LYS A 581 -4.77 21.88 -44.78
N ASN A 582 -5.63 21.06 -45.39
CA ASN A 582 -5.47 19.61 -45.42
C ASN A 582 -4.17 19.17 -46.10
N GLN A 583 -3.77 19.81 -47.21
CA GLN A 583 -2.47 19.55 -47.82
C GLN A 583 -1.30 19.87 -46.88
N LYS A 584 -1.38 20.99 -46.14
CA LYS A 584 -0.35 21.34 -45.14
C LYS A 584 -0.26 20.28 -44.04
N VAL A 585 -1.38 19.76 -43.54
CA VAL A 585 -1.39 18.67 -42.55
C VAL A 585 -0.74 17.41 -43.11
N ARG A 586 -1.06 17.02 -44.34
CA ARG A 586 -0.44 15.83 -44.99
C ARG A 586 1.07 15.96 -45.09
N LYS A 587 1.61 17.17 -45.33
CA LYS A 587 3.06 17.45 -45.34
C LYS A 587 3.71 17.34 -43.94
N LEU A 588 2.93 17.32 -42.86
CA LEU A 588 3.44 17.08 -41.51
C LEU A 588 3.58 15.59 -41.17
N LEU A 589 2.87 14.72 -41.91
CA LEU A 589 2.89 13.26 -41.72
C LEU A 589 4.11 12.62 -42.40
N GLY A 590 4.56 11.48 -41.88
CA GLY A 590 5.67 10.70 -42.48
C GLY A 590 7.07 11.22 -42.14
N LYS A 591 7.16 12.23 -41.27
CA LYS A 591 8.43 12.63 -40.65
C LYS A 591 8.79 11.63 -39.55
N THR A 592 10.09 11.39 -39.31
CA THR A 592 10.55 10.57 -38.20
C THR A 592 9.89 11.06 -36.89
N PRO A 593 9.16 10.19 -36.17
CA PRO A 593 8.53 10.57 -34.92
C PRO A 593 9.61 11.07 -33.95
N ASN A 594 9.38 12.23 -33.34
CA ASN A 594 10.21 12.63 -32.21
C ASN A 594 9.90 11.67 -31.06
N THR A 595 10.87 10.84 -30.68
CA THR A 595 10.72 9.76 -29.69
C THR A 595 10.47 10.24 -28.25
N ASN A 596 10.44 11.56 -28.03
CA ASN A 596 10.35 12.18 -26.71
C ASN A 596 8.93 12.50 -26.23
N VAL A 597 7.89 11.98 -26.89
CA VAL A 597 6.48 12.21 -26.53
C VAL A 597 5.87 10.87 -26.14
N ASP A 598 5.18 10.81 -25.01
CA ASP A 598 4.60 9.56 -24.48
C ASP A 598 5.64 8.49 -24.09
N LEU A 599 6.56 8.94 -23.24
CA LEU A 599 7.63 8.12 -22.66
C LEU A 599 7.19 7.50 -21.35
N ILE A 600 7.77 6.34 -21.01
CA ILE A 600 7.67 5.74 -19.68
C ILE A 600 8.94 6.13 -18.92
N PRO A 601 8.85 7.07 -17.96
CA PRO A 601 10.00 7.54 -17.22
C PRO A 601 10.43 6.52 -16.15
N GLU A 602 11.67 6.65 -15.67
CA GLU A 602 12.18 6.05 -14.42
C GLU A 602 12.14 4.52 -14.31
N VAL A 603 11.99 3.80 -15.42
CA VAL A 603 12.09 2.32 -15.45
C VAL A 603 13.53 1.78 -15.44
N ASN A 604 14.54 2.64 -15.34
CA ASN A 604 15.95 2.25 -15.44
C ASN A 604 16.41 1.35 -14.29
N SER A 605 15.90 1.57 -13.06
CA SER A 605 16.16 0.73 -11.89
C SER A 605 15.70 -0.71 -12.16
N VAL A 606 14.40 -0.88 -12.42
CA VAL A 606 13.75 -2.16 -12.73
C VAL A 606 14.42 -2.85 -13.93
N ILE A 607 14.71 -2.11 -15.00
CA ILE A 607 15.38 -2.64 -16.19
C ILE A 607 16.83 -3.05 -15.90
N ASN A 608 17.54 -2.34 -15.02
CA ASN A 608 18.89 -2.74 -14.63
C ASN A 608 18.88 -4.09 -13.91
N GLU A 609 17.93 -4.31 -13.01
CA GLU A 609 17.79 -5.59 -12.30
C GLU A 609 17.49 -6.75 -13.24
N ILE A 610 16.50 -6.57 -14.14
CA ILE A 610 16.17 -7.53 -15.20
C ILE A 610 17.40 -7.79 -16.08
N TYR A 611 18.17 -6.75 -16.42
CA TYR A 611 19.40 -6.89 -17.19
C TYR A 611 20.44 -7.72 -16.44
N GLN A 612 20.68 -7.44 -15.15
CA GLN A 612 21.69 -8.16 -14.37
C GLN A 612 21.35 -9.64 -14.24
N PHE A 613 20.06 -9.97 -14.19
CA PHE A 613 19.61 -11.34 -14.10
C PHE A 613 19.60 -12.06 -15.46
N LEU A 614 19.03 -11.44 -16.51
CA LEU A 614 18.79 -12.11 -17.80
C LEU A 614 19.93 -11.97 -18.82
N TYR A 615 20.75 -10.91 -18.72
CA TYR A 615 21.69 -10.48 -19.78
C TYR A 615 23.06 -9.99 -19.27
N SER A 616 23.44 -10.28 -18.02
CA SER A 616 24.73 -9.83 -17.45
C SER A 616 25.95 -10.47 -18.14
N SER A 617 25.77 -11.63 -18.75
CA SER A 617 26.84 -12.36 -19.43
C SER A 617 27.04 -11.91 -20.87
N SER A 618 28.30 -11.83 -21.29
CA SER A 618 28.69 -11.62 -22.70
C SER A 618 28.28 -12.77 -23.61
N GLU A 619 27.98 -13.95 -23.06
CA GLU A 619 27.48 -15.11 -23.81
C GLU A 619 26.02 -14.92 -24.26
N ILE A 620 25.28 -13.97 -23.65
CA ILE A 620 23.88 -13.70 -23.96
C ILE A 620 23.78 -12.34 -24.66
N LYS A 621 23.32 -12.33 -25.91
CA LYS A 621 23.09 -11.08 -26.64
C LYS A 621 21.94 -10.30 -26.01
N SER A 622 22.21 -9.06 -25.58
CA SER A 622 21.19 -8.15 -25.08
C SER A 622 20.31 -7.58 -26.21
N PRO A 623 19.00 -7.40 -25.98
CA PRO A 623 18.10 -6.70 -26.90
C PRO A 623 18.53 -5.25 -27.18
N ASP A 624 18.16 -4.75 -28.36
CA ASP A 624 18.42 -3.36 -28.75
C ASP A 624 17.77 -2.38 -27.76
N HIS A 625 18.42 -1.22 -27.55
CA HIS A 625 18.04 -0.17 -26.59
C HIS A 625 18.10 -0.53 -25.09
N LEU A 626 18.16 -1.82 -24.72
CA LEU A 626 18.17 -2.25 -23.32
C LEU A 626 19.29 -1.60 -22.49
N SER A 627 20.52 -1.62 -23.01
CA SER A 627 21.69 -1.03 -22.35
C SER A 627 21.62 0.50 -22.25
N ALA A 628 20.95 1.18 -23.18
CA ALA A 628 20.74 2.63 -23.12
C ALA A 628 19.69 3.02 -22.07
N ILE A 629 18.64 2.20 -21.91
CA ILE A 629 17.59 2.41 -20.91
C ILE A 629 18.12 2.12 -19.51
N LYS A 630 18.85 1.00 -19.33
CA LYS A 630 19.53 0.65 -18.08
C LYS A 630 20.39 1.81 -17.54
N ARG A 631 21.13 2.50 -18.42
CA ARG A 631 21.99 3.63 -18.05
C ARG A 631 21.24 4.95 -17.85
N GLY A 632 19.91 4.97 -17.96
CA GLY A 632 19.09 6.17 -17.86
C GLY A 632 19.24 7.17 -19.02
N VAL A 633 20.05 6.84 -20.04
CA VAL A 633 20.33 7.72 -21.19
C VAL A 633 19.13 7.79 -22.13
N PHE A 634 18.33 6.73 -22.18
CA PHE A 634 17.18 6.62 -23.07
C PHE A 634 15.92 6.25 -22.29
N LYS A 635 14.88 7.09 -22.37
CA LYS A 635 13.55 6.77 -21.83
C LYS A 635 12.76 6.03 -22.92
N PRO A 636 12.23 4.82 -22.67
CA PRO A 636 11.52 4.06 -23.68
C PRO A 636 10.12 4.61 -23.95
N SER A 637 9.70 4.54 -25.21
CA SER A 637 8.27 4.62 -25.54
C SER A 637 7.57 3.29 -25.20
N ARG A 638 6.25 3.29 -25.03
CA ARG A 638 5.46 2.05 -24.84
C ARG A 638 5.77 0.96 -25.86
N LYS A 639 5.94 1.32 -27.14
CA LYS A 639 6.23 0.35 -28.22
C LYS A 639 7.63 -0.27 -28.10
N ILE A 640 8.58 0.45 -27.51
CA ILE A 640 9.91 -0.07 -27.24
C ILE A 640 9.84 -0.95 -25.98
N LEU A 641 9.19 -0.47 -24.92
CA LEU A 641 9.03 -1.24 -23.69
C LEU A 641 8.28 -2.55 -23.91
N ALA A 642 7.16 -2.53 -24.65
CA ALA A 642 6.40 -3.75 -25.00
C ALA A 642 7.25 -4.77 -25.78
N ARG A 643 8.11 -4.31 -26.70
CA ARG A 643 9.03 -5.19 -27.42
C ARG A 643 10.07 -5.81 -26.50
N LEU A 644 10.60 -5.04 -25.54
CA LEU A 644 11.54 -5.55 -24.53
C LEU A 644 10.86 -6.56 -23.61
N VAL A 645 9.64 -6.28 -23.15
CA VAL A 645 8.85 -7.21 -22.32
C VAL A 645 8.68 -8.56 -23.02
N VAL A 646 8.32 -8.58 -24.32
CA VAL A 646 8.21 -9.84 -25.08
C VAL A 646 9.54 -10.60 -25.14
N GLU A 647 10.67 -9.91 -25.26
CA GLU A 647 11.99 -10.56 -25.23
C GLU A 647 12.36 -11.07 -23.83
N PHE A 648 11.95 -10.37 -22.77
CA PHE A 648 12.14 -10.81 -21.38
C PHE A 648 11.28 -12.03 -21.05
N GLU A 649 9.99 -12.00 -21.38
CA GLU A 649 9.06 -13.13 -21.20
C GLU A 649 9.59 -14.38 -21.93
N ARG A 650 10.01 -14.25 -23.19
CA ARG A 650 10.61 -15.36 -23.95
C ARG A 650 11.83 -15.95 -23.23
N ARG A 651 12.67 -15.11 -22.63
CA ARG A 651 13.87 -15.55 -21.91
C ARG A 651 13.54 -16.21 -20.57
N LEU A 652 12.59 -15.66 -19.82
CA LEU A 652 12.08 -16.23 -18.58
C LEU A 652 11.43 -17.60 -18.81
N ASP A 653 10.57 -17.71 -19.82
CA ASP A 653 9.94 -18.97 -20.22
C ASP A 653 10.97 -20.03 -20.58
N ALA A 654 12.03 -19.62 -21.29
CA ALA A 654 13.13 -20.51 -21.63
C ALA A 654 13.82 -21.04 -20.35
N LEU A 655 14.14 -20.16 -19.39
CA LEU A 655 14.79 -20.53 -18.13
C LEU A 655 13.89 -21.41 -17.24
N GLY A 656 12.60 -21.09 -17.16
CA GLY A 656 11.62 -21.89 -16.40
C GLY A 656 11.44 -23.30 -16.97
N ASN A 657 11.48 -23.46 -18.31
CA ASN A 657 11.30 -24.75 -18.97
C ASN A 657 12.62 -25.53 -19.20
N PHE A 658 13.77 -24.97 -18.83
CA PHE A 658 15.08 -25.61 -19.05
C PHE A 658 15.20 -27.06 -18.53
N PRO A 659 14.66 -27.45 -17.35
CA PRO A 659 14.78 -28.81 -16.83
C PRO A 659 14.15 -29.88 -17.72
N LYS A 660 13.06 -29.52 -18.43
CA LYS A 660 12.25 -30.43 -19.23
C LYS A 660 12.89 -30.79 -20.58
N ASN A 661 13.79 -29.97 -21.11
CA ASN A 661 14.22 -30.03 -22.52
C ASN A 661 15.61 -30.66 -22.77
N GLY A 662 16.35 -31.07 -21.75
CA GLY A 662 17.65 -31.75 -21.95
C GLY A 662 18.48 -32.00 -20.68
N PHE A 663 18.22 -31.24 -19.62
CA PHE A 663 18.99 -31.34 -18.37
C PHE A 663 18.69 -32.61 -17.56
N GLN A 664 17.49 -33.19 -17.67
CA GLN A 664 17.10 -34.43 -16.96
C GLN A 664 18.07 -35.60 -17.19
N LYS A 665 18.53 -35.82 -18.43
CA LYS A 665 19.48 -36.93 -18.74
C LYS A 665 20.88 -36.70 -18.18
N LEU A 666 21.27 -35.42 -18.02
CA LEU A 666 22.53 -35.06 -17.38
C LEU A 666 22.40 -35.23 -15.86
N ALA A 667 21.28 -34.79 -15.29
CA ALA A 667 20.94 -34.89 -13.87
C ALA A 667 20.81 -36.34 -13.38
N SER A 668 20.42 -37.28 -14.26
CA SER A 668 20.23 -38.69 -13.92
C SER A 668 21.51 -39.55 -13.94
N LEU A 669 22.66 -38.96 -14.29
CA LEU A 669 23.94 -39.65 -14.19
C LEU A 669 24.27 -39.90 -12.70
N PRO A 670 24.71 -41.09 -12.29
CA PRO A 670 25.12 -41.32 -10.91
C PRO A 670 26.51 -40.76 -10.62
N GLU A 671 26.78 -40.46 -9.34
CA GLU A 671 28.14 -40.22 -8.87
C GLU A 671 29.00 -41.48 -9.05
N LEU A 672 30.29 -41.29 -9.34
CA LEU A 672 31.18 -42.42 -9.61
C LEU A 672 31.37 -43.31 -8.37
N SER A 673 31.41 -42.71 -7.17
CA SER A 673 31.52 -43.40 -5.89
C SER A 673 30.36 -44.37 -5.68
N ASP A 674 29.14 -43.85 -5.81
CA ASP A 674 27.90 -44.57 -5.54
C ASP A 674 27.75 -45.74 -6.51
N LEU A 675 28.06 -45.49 -7.80
CA LEU A 675 28.09 -46.52 -8.83
C LEU A 675 29.12 -47.60 -8.52
N THR A 676 30.34 -47.24 -8.09
CA THR A 676 31.36 -48.24 -7.75
C THR A 676 31.01 -49.06 -6.52
N GLU A 677 30.42 -48.45 -5.50
CA GLU A 677 29.96 -49.13 -4.29
C GLU A 677 28.83 -50.12 -4.61
N GLU A 678 27.83 -49.70 -5.37
CA GLU A 678 26.72 -50.54 -5.79
C GLU A 678 27.18 -51.76 -6.62
N ILE A 679 28.13 -51.55 -7.53
CA ILE A 679 28.65 -52.62 -8.38
C ILE A 679 29.51 -53.59 -7.56
N THR A 680 30.31 -53.10 -6.62
CA THR A 680 31.21 -53.95 -5.82
C THR A 680 30.50 -54.75 -4.74
N THR A 681 29.39 -54.24 -4.21
CA THR A 681 28.53 -54.93 -3.23
C THR A 681 27.66 -56.02 -3.85
N SER A 682 27.37 -55.96 -5.17
CA SER A 682 26.61 -56.98 -5.88
C SER A 682 27.50 -57.95 -6.68
N PRO A 683 27.58 -59.25 -6.31
CA PRO A 683 28.43 -60.21 -7.02
C PRO A 683 28.10 -60.38 -8.50
N ALA A 684 26.81 -60.27 -8.86
CA ALA A 684 26.33 -60.38 -10.23
C ALA A 684 26.77 -59.17 -11.07
N LYS A 685 26.57 -57.95 -10.55
CA LYS A 685 26.96 -56.70 -11.21
C LYS A 685 28.49 -56.58 -11.35
N ASN A 686 29.25 -56.95 -10.32
CA ASN A 686 30.70 -56.96 -10.35
C ASN A 686 31.25 -57.93 -11.42
N ARG A 687 30.66 -59.12 -11.56
CA ARG A 687 31.04 -60.08 -12.62
C ARG A 687 30.80 -59.49 -14.01
N LEU A 688 29.66 -58.83 -14.20
CA LEU A 688 29.31 -58.16 -15.45
C LEU A 688 30.30 -57.03 -15.77
N ALA A 689 30.65 -56.20 -14.77
CA ALA A 689 31.65 -55.14 -14.91
C ALA A 689 33.03 -55.66 -15.36
N TRP A 690 33.48 -56.79 -14.79
CA TRP A 690 34.71 -57.46 -15.22
C TRP A 690 34.63 -58.01 -16.65
N GLN A 691 33.48 -58.56 -17.07
CA GLN A 691 33.27 -59.02 -18.44
C GLN A 691 33.27 -57.86 -19.45
N THR A 692 32.73 -56.70 -19.07
CA THR A 692 32.61 -55.54 -19.94
C THR A 692 33.91 -54.74 -20.08
N LEU A 693 34.63 -54.50 -18.97
CA LEU A 693 35.78 -53.57 -18.94
C LEU A 693 37.12 -54.23 -18.60
N GLY A 694 37.15 -55.49 -18.12
CA GLY A 694 38.39 -56.19 -17.80
C GLY A 694 39.31 -55.41 -16.84
N GLN A 695 40.58 -55.24 -17.21
CA GLN A 695 41.57 -54.50 -16.40
C GLN A 695 41.19 -53.03 -16.17
N SER A 696 40.38 -52.42 -17.04
CA SER A 696 39.90 -51.05 -16.82
C SER A 696 38.94 -50.96 -15.64
N TRP A 697 38.17 -52.02 -15.33
CA TRP A 697 37.34 -52.07 -14.12
C TRP A 697 38.17 -52.10 -12.84
N ARG A 698 39.31 -52.81 -12.86
CA ARG A 698 40.26 -52.85 -11.73
C ARG A 698 40.72 -51.44 -11.36
N LEU A 699 41.19 -50.68 -12.34
CA LEU A 699 41.70 -49.32 -12.16
C LEU A 699 40.62 -48.34 -11.67
N ILE A 700 39.38 -48.51 -12.12
CA ILE A 700 38.22 -47.71 -11.65
C ILE A 700 37.90 -48.05 -10.19
N LYS A 701 37.84 -49.33 -9.85
CA LYS A 701 37.54 -49.81 -8.50
C LYS A 701 38.59 -49.38 -7.48
N THR A 702 39.88 -49.39 -7.85
CA THR A 702 40.98 -48.99 -6.96
C THR A 702 41.23 -47.49 -6.91
N GLN A 703 40.48 -46.70 -7.70
CA GLN A 703 40.64 -45.24 -7.85
C GLN A 703 42.05 -44.81 -8.28
N GLU A 704 42.86 -45.69 -8.87
CA GLU A 704 44.23 -45.39 -9.31
C GLU A 704 44.27 -44.45 -10.52
N VAL A 705 43.20 -44.41 -11.33
CA VAL A 705 43.12 -43.58 -12.55
C VAL A 705 41.72 -42.98 -12.70
N VAL A 706 41.64 -41.70 -13.07
CA VAL A 706 40.37 -41.03 -13.40
C VAL A 706 39.80 -41.61 -14.71
N PRO A 707 38.62 -42.26 -14.70
CA PRO A 707 38.13 -42.93 -15.89
C PRO A 707 37.59 -41.98 -16.96
N GLY A 708 37.79 -42.38 -18.22
CA GLY A 708 37.11 -41.79 -19.37
C GLY A 708 35.62 -42.05 -19.33
N ALA A 709 34.83 -41.08 -19.79
CA ALA A 709 33.37 -41.12 -19.80
C ALA A 709 32.87 -42.30 -20.64
N LYS A 710 33.52 -42.63 -21.77
CA LYS A 710 33.11 -43.80 -22.57
C LYS A 710 33.09 -45.10 -21.76
N ASN A 711 34.09 -45.33 -20.92
CA ASN A 711 34.18 -46.55 -20.11
C ASN A 711 33.11 -46.60 -19.02
N VAL A 712 32.83 -45.48 -18.35
CA VAL A 712 31.78 -45.39 -17.32
C VAL A 712 30.39 -45.52 -17.93
N LEU A 713 30.13 -44.92 -19.09
CA LEU A 713 28.84 -45.06 -19.79
C LEU A 713 28.64 -46.49 -20.33
N LEU A 714 29.71 -47.17 -20.76
CA LEU A 714 29.64 -48.60 -21.13
C LEU A 714 29.27 -49.47 -19.92
N LEU A 715 29.84 -49.15 -18.75
CA LEU A 715 29.56 -49.81 -17.48
C LEU A 715 28.08 -49.62 -17.07
N LEU A 716 27.56 -48.39 -17.16
CA LEU A 716 26.15 -48.07 -16.88
C LEU A 716 25.20 -48.83 -17.81
N LYS A 717 25.54 -48.94 -19.10
CA LYS A 717 24.77 -49.73 -20.05
C LYS A 717 24.78 -51.22 -19.69
N ALA A 718 25.92 -51.77 -19.29
CA ALA A 718 26.01 -53.18 -18.93
C ALA A 718 25.25 -53.48 -17.63
N VAL A 719 25.43 -52.66 -16.59
CA VAL A 719 24.99 -52.98 -15.23
C VAL A 719 23.59 -52.48 -14.88
N GLU A 720 23.19 -51.33 -15.45
CA GLU A 720 21.89 -50.70 -15.18
C GLU A 720 20.95 -50.67 -16.39
N ASP A 721 21.38 -51.21 -17.55
CA ASP A 721 20.66 -51.13 -18.83
C ASP A 721 20.33 -49.68 -19.28
N LYS A 722 21.11 -48.70 -18.81
CA LYS A 722 20.94 -47.28 -19.18
C LYS A 722 21.89 -46.90 -20.32
N ASP A 723 21.34 -46.74 -21.52
CA ASP A 723 22.10 -46.35 -22.71
C ASP A 723 22.23 -44.83 -22.86
N TYR A 724 23.39 -44.30 -22.43
CA TYR A 724 23.73 -42.88 -22.56
C TYR A 724 24.72 -42.65 -23.70
N ARG A 725 24.37 -41.76 -24.64
CA ARG A 725 25.29 -41.32 -25.70
C ARG A 725 26.12 -40.13 -25.24
N LEU A 726 27.45 -40.28 -25.22
CA LEU A 726 28.37 -39.22 -24.82
C LEU A 726 28.18 -37.91 -25.62
N LEU A 727 27.90 -38.00 -26.92
CA LEU A 727 27.65 -36.82 -27.76
C LEU A 727 26.44 -36.02 -27.27
N ALA A 728 25.33 -36.71 -26.98
CA ALA A 728 24.11 -36.07 -26.47
C ALA A 728 24.32 -35.45 -25.08
N LEU A 729 25.10 -36.09 -24.21
CA LEU A 729 25.47 -35.51 -22.91
C LEU A 729 26.29 -34.24 -23.07
N LYS A 730 27.27 -34.22 -23.98
CA LYS A 730 28.06 -33.01 -24.29
C LYS A 730 27.22 -31.89 -24.88
N GLU A 731 26.29 -32.20 -25.77
CA GLU A 731 25.34 -31.23 -26.35
C GLU A 731 24.44 -30.63 -25.27
N ASN A 732 23.87 -31.44 -24.39
CA ASN A 732 23.07 -30.97 -23.26
C ASN A 732 23.87 -30.09 -22.30
N LEU A 733 25.14 -30.45 -22.06
CA LEU A 733 26.05 -29.68 -21.23
C LEU A 733 26.38 -28.33 -21.88
N TRP A 734 26.69 -28.32 -23.18
CA TRP A 734 26.88 -27.09 -23.96
C TRP A 734 25.66 -26.18 -23.93
N GLN A 735 24.47 -26.74 -24.18
CA GLN A 735 23.21 -26.00 -24.09
C GLN A 735 22.97 -25.46 -22.69
N GLY A 736 23.29 -26.20 -21.62
CA GLY A 736 23.17 -25.71 -20.25
C GLY A 736 24.06 -24.52 -19.94
N PHE A 737 25.33 -24.56 -20.34
CA PHE A 737 26.24 -23.42 -20.16
C PHE A 737 25.78 -22.20 -20.97
N GLN A 738 25.38 -22.37 -22.24
CA GLN A 738 24.83 -21.27 -23.04
C GLN A 738 23.52 -20.72 -22.44
N MET A 739 22.66 -21.60 -21.94
CA MET A 739 21.37 -21.23 -21.38
C MET A 739 21.52 -20.41 -20.11
N LEU A 740 22.46 -20.76 -19.23
CA LEU A 740 22.73 -19.99 -18.01
C LEU A 740 23.66 -18.80 -18.25
N GLY A 741 24.13 -18.60 -19.49
CA GLY A 741 25.07 -17.54 -19.83
C GLY A 741 26.45 -17.72 -19.19
N ILE A 742 26.89 -18.96 -18.98
CA ILE A 742 28.17 -19.24 -18.34
C ILE A 742 29.16 -19.73 -19.39
N SER A 743 30.38 -19.20 -19.37
CA SER A 743 31.41 -19.63 -20.32
C SER A 743 31.98 -21.00 -19.93
N LEU A 744 31.67 -22.04 -20.71
CA LEU A 744 32.22 -23.39 -20.51
C LEU A 744 33.76 -23.39 -20.58
N ARG A 745 34.35 -22.48 -21.37
CA ARG A 745 35.80 -22.35 -21.51
C ARG A 745 36.47 -21.87 -20.22
N SER A 746 35.82 -20.94 -19.52
CA SER A 746 36.29 -20.43 -18.22
C SER A 746 36.12 -21.47 -17.12
N PHE A 747 35.07 -22.29 -17.19
CA PHE A 747 34.84 -23.39 -16.26
C PHE A 747 35.88 -24.52 -16.41
N ASP A 748 36.03 -25.09 -17.61
CA ASP A 748 37.04 -26.11 -17.89
C ASP A 748 37.46 -26.05 -19.37
N LYS A 749 38.69 -25.60 -19.62
CA LYS A 749 39.26 -25.45 -20.97
C LYS A 749 39.36 -26.78 -21.73
N SER A 750 39.66 -27.88 -21.02
CA SER A 750 39.78 -29.22 -21.61
C SER A 750 38.41 -29.79 -22.00
N LEU A 751 37.42 -29.62 -21.11
CA LEU A 751 36.04 -29.99 -21.38
C LEU A 751 35.48 -29.17 -22.55
N TRP A 752 35.72 -27.85 -22.57
CA TRP A 752 35.34 -26.97 -23.67
C TRP A 752 35.89 -27.45 -25.02
N THR A 753 37.19 -27.76 -25.11
CA THR A 753 37.80 -28.29 -26.35
C THR A 753 37.13 -29.59 -26.79
N THR A 754 36.78 -30.48 -25.85
CA THR A 754 36.18 -31.80 -26.16
C THR A 754 34.68 -31.71 -26.49
N VAL A 755 34.00 -30.67 -26.01
CA VAL A 755 32.58 -30.41 -26.29
C VAL A 755 32.40 -29.64 -27.61
N THR A 756 33.29 -28.68 -27.92
CA THR A 756 33.12 -27.77 -29.06
C THR A 756 34.01 -28.09 -30.27
N GLN A 757 35.27 -28.49 -30.06
CA GLN A 757 36.27 -28.67 -31.14
C GLN A 757 36.55 -30.13 -31.48
N ARG A 758 36.43 -31.05 -30.52
CA ARG A 758 36.67 -32.50 -30.67
C ARG A 758 35.46 -33.30 -30.21
N THR A 759 34.33 -33.11 -30.87
CA THR A 759 33.03 -33.69 -30.48
C THR A 759 33.06 -35.21 -30.28
N THR A 760 33.89 -35.94 -31.06
CA THR A 760 34.09 -37.40 -30.98
C THR A 760 35.12 -37.89 -29.93
N GLY A 761 35.92 -36.97 -29.38
CA GLY A 761 36.95 -37.25 -28.37
C GLY A 761 36.35 -37.70 -27.03
N ASP A 762 37.07 -38.51 -26.26
CA ASP A 762 36.64 -38.86 -24.90
C ASP A 762 36.98 -37.74 -23.90
N THR A 763 36.30 -37.71 -22.76
CA THR A 763 36.61 -36.80 -21.64
C THR A 763 36.54 -37.58 -20.33
N SER A 764 37.02 -37.01 -19.23
CA SER A 764 36.86 -37.62 -17.90
C SER A 764 35.38 -37.63 -17.49
N TYR A 765 34.91 -38.75 -16.94
CA TYR A 765 33.57 -38.84 -16.37
C TYR A 765 33.40 -37.83 -15.22
N GLN A 766 34.42 -37.70 -14.36
CA GLN A 766 34.42 -36.75 -13.25
C GLN A 766 34.20 -35.30 -13.72
N ARG A 767 34.82 -34.90 -14.84
CA ARG A 767 34.61 -33.54 -15.40
C ARG A 767 33.16 -33.31 -15.84
N LEU A 768 32.49 -34.33 -16.39
CA LEU A 768 31.07 -34.23 -16.75
C LEU A 768 30.19 -34.07 -15.51
N ILE A 769 30.49 -34.82 -14.45
CA ILE A 769 29.79 -34.75 -13.17
C ILE A 769 30.00 -33.40 -12.48
N SER A 770 31.23 -32.91 -12.41
CA SER A 770 31.53 -31.59 -11.86
C SER A 770 30.81 -30.47 -12.62
N ALA A 771 30.77 -30.55 -13.96
CA ALA A 771 30.01 -29.62 -14.78
C ALA A 771 28.50 -29.71 -14.58
N ARG A 772 27.95 -30.93 -14.42
CA ARG A 772 26.53 -31.17 -14.09
C ARG A 772 26.18 -30.53 -12.75
N ASN A 773 26.97 -30.79 -11.70
CA ASN A 773 26.74 -30.28 -10.35
C ASN A 773 26.79 -28.76 -10.32
N PHE A 774 27.79 -28.18 -10.98
CA PHE A 774 27.90 -26.74 -11.15
C PHE A 774 26.67 -26.14 -11.84
N LEU A 775 26.19 -26.74 -12.94
CA LEU A 775 24.97 -26.28 -13.60
C LEU A 775 23.72 -26.43 -12.72
N GLN A 776 23.60 -27.52 -11.94
CA GLN A 776 22.49 -27.75 -11.01
C GLN A 776 22.42 -26.69 -9.93
N GLU A 777 23.57 -26.38 -9.32
CA GLU A 777 23.68 -25.37 -8.28
C GLU A 777 23.34 -23.97 -8.82
N LYS A 778 23.89 -23.60 -9.98
CA LYS A 778 23.58 -22.32 -10.62
C LYS A 778 22.12 -22.21 -11.04
N TYR A 779 21.53 -23.30 -11.54
CA TYR A 779 20.11 -23.32 -11.87
C TYR A 779 19.21 -23.14 -10.65
N LYS A 780 19.57 -23.74 -9.50
CA LYS A 780 18.83 -23.58 -8.24
C LYS A 780 18.81 -22.12 -7.78
N ILE A 781 19.95 -21.43 -7.86
CA ILE A 781 20.07 -20.00 -7.53
C ILE A 781 19.21 -19.14 -8.47
N ILE A 782 19.23 -19.42 -9.77
CA ILE A 782 18.42 -18.70 -10.77
C ILE A 782 16.93 -18.91 -10.53
N THR A 783 16.51 -20.14 -10.21
CA THR A 783 15.09 -20.48 -9.99
C THR A 783 14.52 -19.74 -8.78
N ALA A 784 15.31 -19.55 -7.71
CA ALA A 784 14.90 -18.80 -6.53
C ALA A 784 14.54 -17.33 -6.82
N LYS A 785 15.23 -16.69 -7.79
CA LYS A 785 14.98 -15.30 -8.20
C LYS A 785 14.01 -15.16 -9.38
N LEU A 786 13.60 -16.27 -10.01
CA LEU A 786 12.81 -16.24 -11.23
C LEU A 786 11.42 -15.60 -11.02
N ALA A 787 10.78 -15.89 -9.89
CA ALA A 787 9.47 -15.35 -9.54
C ALA A 787 9.51 -13.82 -9.36
N GLU A 788 10.52 -13.34 -8.62
CA GLU A 788 10.73 -11.90 -8.40
C GLU A 788 10.93 -11.14 -9.72
N ILE A 789 11.78 -11.66 -10.61
CA ILE A 789 12.04 -11.02 -11.91
C ILE A 789 10.81 -11.08 -12.82
N THR A 790 10.02 -12.14 -12.74
CA THR A 790 8.76 -12.26 -13.50
C THR A 790 7.78 -11.16 -13.10
N GLN A 791 7.59 -10.91 -11.80
CA GLN A 791 6.76 -9.80 -11.31
C GLN A 791 7.25 -8.44 -11.83
N LYS A 792 8.56 -8.20 -11.88
CA LYS A 792 9.13 -6.97 -12.44
C LYS A 792 8.85 -6.82 -13.94
N VAL A 793 8.86 -7.92 -14.70
CA VAL A 793 8.49 -7.92 -16.13
C VAL A 793 6.99 -7.65 -16.30
N ASP A 794 6.13 -8.23 -15.47
CA ASP A 794 4.68 -7.97 -15.48
C ASP A 794 4.34 -6.52 -15.12
N PHE A 795 5.09 -5.91 -14.20
CA PHE A 795 4.98 -4.48 -13.94
C PHE A 795 5.32 -3.63 -15.18
N LEU A 796 6.43 -3.93 -15.88
CA LEU A 796 6.78 -3.25 -17.13
C LEU A 796 5.72 -3.48 -18.23
N LYS A 797 5.07 -4.65 -18.26
CA LYS A 797 3.95 -4.97 -19.16
C LYS A 797 2.72 -4.12 -18.86
N THR A 798 2.41 -3.92 -17.59
CA THR A 798 1.32 -3.04 -17.13
C THR A 798 1.59 -1.60 -17.55
N LEU A 799 2.80 -1.08 -17.31
CA LEU A 799 3.20 0.27 -17.79
C LEU A 799 3.15 0.38 -19.32
N ALA A 800 3.56 -0.66 -20.06
CA ALA A 800 3.57 -0.66 -21.52
C ALA A 800 2.15 -0.67 -22.12
N SER A 801 1.19 -1.32 -21.45
CA SER A 801 -0.18 -1.49 -21.91
C SER A 801 -1.19 -0.51 -21.28
N SER A 802 -0.75 0.30 -20.32
CA SER A 802 -1.55 1.29 -19.59
C SER A 802 -2.32 2.27 -20.49
N ASP A 803 -3.53 2.62 -20.06
CA ASP A 803 -4.36 3.68 -20.65
C ASP A 803 -3.98 5.09 -20.14
N LEU A 804 -2.94 5.17 -19.30
CA LEU A 804 -2.40 6.39 -18.71
C LEU A 804 -1.08 6.81 -19.37
N PHE A 805 -0.90 8.11 -19.53
CA PHE A 805 0.31 8.79 -19.96
C PHE A 805 0.92 9.51 -18.75
N TRP A 806 2.21 9.31 -18.52
CA TRP A 806 2.95 9.91 -17.41
C TRP A 806 3.48 11.28 -17.81
N ASP A 807 2.86 12.33 -17.26
CA ASP A 807 3.14 13.72 -17.60
C ASP A 807 3.98 14.38 -16.51
N ARG A 808 5.13 14.94 -16.89
CA ARG A 808 6.09 15.49 -15.94
C ARG A 808 5.56 16.77 -15.33
N ILE A 809 5.67 16.92 -14.01
CA ILE A 809 5.41 18.18 -13.30
C ILE A 809 6.53 19.17 -13.64
N VAL A 810 6.14 20.33 -14.15
CA VAL A 810 7.05 21.44 -14.51
C VAL A 810 6.98 22.61 -13.54
N LYS A 811 5.96 22.64 -12.69
CA LYS A 811 5.80 23.69 -11.68
C LYS A 811 4.92 23.22 -10.53
N VAL A 812 5.34 23.53 -9.29
CA VAL A 812 4.52 23.39 -8.08
C VAL A 812 4.38 24.77 -7.42
N GLU A 813 3.16 25.26 -7.23
CA GLU A 813 2.90 26.58 -6.66
C GLU A 813 2.02 26.48 -5.41
N LYS A 814 2.43 27.13 -4.32
CA LYS A 814 1.56 27.34 -3.16
C LYS A 814 0.62 28.51 -3.46
N ILE A 815 -0.68 28.31 -3.31
CA ILE A 815 -1.72 29.32 -3.52
C ILE A 815 -2.56 29.49 -2.26
N GLN A 816 -2.96 30.73 -1.98
CA GLN A 816 -3.94 31.00 -0.92
C GLN A 816 -5.33 30.60 -1.39
N SER A 817 -6.10 29.94 -0.53
CA SER A 817 -7.47 29.58 -0.88
C SER A 817 -8.35 30.83 -0.98
N SER A 818 -9.05 30.96 -2.10
CA SER A 818 -10.01 32.02 -2.37
C SER A 818 -11.46 31.64 -2.05
N HIS A 819 -11.71 30.38 -1.68
CA HIS A 819 -13.06 29.82 -1.50
C HIS A 819 -13.21 29.26 -0.09
N HIS A 820 -14.44 29.30 0.43
CA HIS A 820 -14.72 28.85 1.79
C HIS A 820 -14.59 27.33 1.96
N TYR A 821 -14.81 26.57 0.88
CA TYR A 821 -14.81 25.11 0.89
C TYR A 821 -13.84 24.52 -0.14
N VAL A 822 -13.34 23.33 0.16
CA VAL A 822 -12.73 22.37 -0.78
C VAL A 822 -13.66 21.17 -0.92
N TYR A 823 -13.56 20.43 -2.03
CA TYR A 823 -14.57 19.47 -2.45
C TYR A 823 -13.96 18.11 -2.72
N ASP A 824 -14.75 17.06 -2.56
CA ASP A 824 -14.32 15.68 -2.79
C ASP A 824 -15.44 14.82 -3.40
N LEU A 825 -15.06 13.83 -4.22
CA LEU A 825 -15.95 12.83 -4.77
C LEU A 825 -15.41 11.44 -4.41
N THR A 826 -16.13 10.73 -3.55
CA THR A 826 -15.81 9.33 -3.26
C THR A 826 -16.44 8.45 -4.34
N CYS A 827 -15.64 7.57 -4.94
CA CYS A 827 -16.07 6.66 -6.00
C CYS A 827 -15.51 5.26 -5.77
N ASN A 828 -16.11 4.28 -6.44
CA ASN A 828 -15.87 2.84 -6.26
C ASN A 828 -14.42 2.35 -6.50
N ASN A 829 -13.66 3.04 -7.35
CA ASN A 829 -12.22 2.78 -7.56
C ASN A 829 -11.33 3.69 -6.72
N GLU A 830 -11.97 4.58 -5.97
CA GLU A 830 -11.37 5.51 -5.04
C GLU A 830 -10.23 6.24 -5.72
N VAL A 831 -10.46 6.70 -6.94
CA VAL A 831 -9.52 7.44 -7.78
C VAL A 831 -10.37 8.08 -8.88
N PHE A 832 -10.63 9.39 -8.88
CA PHE A 832 -11.43 10.04 -9.94
C PHE A 832 -10.65 11.10 -10.71
N THR A 833 -11.01 11.32 -11.97
CA THR A 833 -10.34 12.28 -12.86
C THR A 833 -10.77 13.73 -12.57
N ALA A 834 -9.88 14.55 -12.03
CA ALA A 834 -10.17 15.97 -11.74
C ALA A 834 -9.10 16.96 -12.24
N GLY A 835 -9.48 18.23 -12.33
CA GLY A 835 -8.62 19.35 -12.71
C GLY A 835 -8.55 19.61 -14.22
N ILE A 836 -7.74 20.59 -14.62
CA ILE A 836 -7.47 20.91 -16.03
C ILE A 836 -6.65 19.77 -16.64
N GLY A 837 -7.32 18.69 -17.03
CA GLY A 837 -6.75 17.55 -17.75
C GLY A 837 -6.70 16.21 -17.02
N GLY A 838 -7.13 16.11 -15.76
CA GLY A 838 -7.50 14.84 -15.10
C GLY A 838 -6.46 14.11 -14.23
N LEU A 839 -6.59 14.11 -12.88
CA LEU A 839 -5.70 13.53 -11.82
C LEU A 839 -6.51 12.95 -10.60
N PHE A 840 -5.95 12.14 -9.63
CA PHE A 840 -6.53 10.88 -8.99
C PHE A 840 -6.20 10.52 -7.43
N VAL A 841 -7.05 9.81 -6.56
CA VAL A 841 -6.92 9.53 -5.00
C VAL A 841 -7.79 8.43 -4.16
N HIS A 842 -7.29 7.56 -3.16
CA HIS A 842 -7.80 6.20 -2.50
C HIS A 842 -8.02 5.95 -0.88
N ASN A 843 -8.68 4.83 -0.33
CA ASN A 843 -9.01 4.19 1.08
C ASN A 843 -9.64 2.70 1.38
N SER A 844 -9.35 2.07 2.59
CA SER A 844 -9.96 0.96 3.49
C SER A 844 -9.96 -0.61 3.22
N TYR A 845 -9.14 -1.41 3.94
CA TYR A 845 -8.87 -2.86 3.62
C TYR A 845 -8.58 -3.88 4.78
N LEU A 846 -8.07 -3.45 5.95
CA LEU A 846 -7.45 -4.35 6.96
C LEU A 846 -8.41 -5.30 7.70
N VAL A 847 -9.51 -4.80 8.26
CA VAL A 847 -10.32 -5.60 9.20
C VAL A 847 -11.02 -6.78 8.53
N LYS A 848 -11.38 -6.64 7.25
CA LYS A 848 -12.01 -7.72 6.49
C LYS A 848 -11.07 -8.91 6.31
N LEU A 849 -9.77 -8.67 6.15
CA LEU A 849 -8.76 -9.73 6.11
C LEU A 849 -8.63 -10.44 7.45
N GLU A 850 -8.67 -9.68 8.54
CA GLU A 850 -8.60 -10.25 9.88
C GLU A 850 -9.80 -11.15 10.18
N ALA A 851 -11.00 -10.70 9.85
CA ALA A 851 -12.24 -11.45 10.02
C ALA A 851 -12.20 -12.77 9.24
N LEU A 852 -11.79 -12.70 7.96
CA LEU A 852 -11.63 -13.87 7.10
C LEU A 852 -10.61 -14.86 7.67
N ARG A 853 -9.41 -14.39 8.03
CA ARG A 853 -8.35 -15.24 8.57
C ARG A 853 -8.77 -15.87 9.91
N SER A 854 -9.40 -15.11 10.80
CA SER A 854 -9.86 -15.61 12.10
C SER A 854 -10.93 -16.70 11.97
N LEU A 855 -11.80 -16.58 10.97
CA LEU A 855 -12.79 -17.62 10.63
C LEU A 855 -12.11 -18.93 10.23
N MET A 856 -11.00 -18.88 9.46
CA MET A 856 -10.22 -20.06 9.07
C MET A 856 -9.62 -20.80 10.28
N PHE A 857 -9.37 -20.09 11.39
CA PHE A 857 -8.91 -20.67 12.66
C PHE A 857 -10.07 -21.06 13.61
N GLY A 858 -11.31 -21.13 13.10
CA GLY A 858 -12.47 -21.61 13.85
C GLY A 858 -13.09 -20.59 14.81
N THR A 859 -12.82 -19.30 14.60
CA THR A 859 -13.44 -18.22 15.38
C THR A 859 -14.74 -17.78 14.74
N GLU A 860 -15.84 -17.73 15.51
CA GLU A 860 -17.11 -17.20 14.98
C GLU A 860 -17.04 -15.67 14.90
N ILE A 861 -17.48 -15.08 13.79
CA ILE A 861 -17.44 -13.64 13.55
C ILE A 861 -18.85 -13.07 13.58
N ILE A 862 -19.03 -12.00 14.35
CA ILE A 862 -20.27 -11.23 14.43
C ILE A 862 -19.92 -9.78 14.11
N VAL A 863 -20.62 -9.16 13.17
CA VAL A 863 -20.35 -7.77 12.74
C VAL A 863 -21.60 -6.92 12.95
N ILE A 864 -21.44 -5.70 13.47
CA ILE A 864 -22.43 -4.63 13.41
C ILE A 864 -21.93 -3.64 12.35
N ASP A 865 -22.68 -3.51 11.25
CA ASP A 865 -22.25 -2.85 10.01
C ASP A 865 -23.23 -1.71 9.63
N PRO A 866 -22.91 -0.44 9.95
CA PRO A 866 -23.73 0.70 9.56
C PRO A 866 -23.60 1.06 8.08
N GLU A 867 -22.54 0.64 7.38
CA GLU A 867 -22.21 1.13 6.02
C GLU A 867 -22.34 0.06 4.92
N GLU A 868 -22.72 -1.18 5.26
CA GLU A 868 -22.84 -2.33 4.34
C GLU A 868 -21.50 -2.78 3.73
N GLU A 869 -20.39 -2.54 4.43
CA GLU A 869 -19.05 -2.90 3.99
C GLU A 869 -18.78 -4.42 4.02
N TYR A 870 -19.54 -5.19 4.83
CA TYR A 870 -19.30 -6.61 5.07
C TYR A 870 -20.25 -7.55 4.30
N LYS A 871 -21.22 -7.02 3.56
CA LYS A 871 -22.23 -7.84 2.87
C LYS A 871 -21.64 -8.83 1.87
N ASN A 872 -20.71 -8.39 1.04
CA ASN A 872 -20.11 -9.25 0.00
C ASN A 872 -19.28 -10.38 0.63
N LEU A 873 -18.46 -10.05 1.63
CA LEU A 873 -17.70 -11.03 2.40
C LEU A 873 -18.65 -12.05 3.05
N CYS A 874 -19.71 -11.58 3.70
CA CYS A 874 -20.73 -12.42 4.33
C CYS A 874 -21.36 -13.40 3.32
N GLN A 875 -21.74 -12.92 2.14
CA GLN A 875 -22.34 -13.78 1.11
C GLN A 875 -21.34 -14.79 0.56
N ALA A 876 -20.09 -14.39 0.33
CA ALA A 876 -19.07 -15.24 -0.27
C ALA A 876 -18.71 -16.45 0.60
N ILE A 877 -18.75 -16.31 1.92
CA ILE A 877 -18.44 -17.37 2.89
C ILE A 877 -19.69 -18.11 3.42
N GLY A 878 -20.88 -17.81 2.88
CA GLY A 878 -22.14 -18.42 3.33
C GLY A 878 -22.60 -17.98 4.72
N GLY A 879 -22.20 -16.78 5.14
CA GLY A 879 -22.61 -16.14 6.37
C GLY A 879 -24.08 -15.68 6.37
N GLU A 880 -24.59 -15.33 7.55
CA GLU A 880 -25.95 -14.84 7.76
C GLU A 880 -25.97 -13.31 7.80
N TYR A 881 -26.61 -12.69 6.81
CA TYR A 881 -26.74 -11.23 6.72
C TYR A 881 -28.15 -10.81 7.16
N ILE A 882 -28.23 -10.05 8.25
CA ILE A 882 -29.46 -9.61 8.90
C ILE A 882 -29.55 -8.09 8.77
N SER A 883 -30.38 -7.60 7.84
CA SER A 883 -30.67 -6.17 7.70
C SER A 883 -31.77 -5.75 8.68
N PHE A 884 -31.53 -4.68 9.43
CA PHE A 884 -32.52 -4.00 10.26
C PHE A 884 -33.10 -2.81 9.51
N SER A 885 -34.40 -2.87 9.26
CA SER A 885 -35.20 -1.78 8.72
C SER A 885 -36.63 -1.89 9.25
N PHE A 886 -37.45 -0.86 9.06
CA PHE A 886 -38.87 -0.89 9.43
C PHE A 886 -39.63 -2.08 8.83
N SER A 887 -39.26 -2.46 7.60
CA SER A 887 -39.90 -3.55 6.84
C SER A 887 -39.23 -4.91 7.01
N SER A 888 -38.07 -4.97 7.68
CA SER A 888 -37.33 -6.21 7.85
C SER A 888 -38.15 -7.25 8.63
N PRO A 889 -38.14 -8.53 8.26
CA PRO A 889 -38.76 -9.58 9.06
C PRO A 889 -37.98 -9.84 10.35
N ALA A 890 -36.69 -9.50 10.42
CA ALA A 890 -35.87 -9.70 11.61
C ALA A 890 -36.25 -8.70 12.71
N LYS A 891 -36.52 -9.21 13.91
CA LYS A 891 -36.89 -8.45 15.10
C LYS A 891 -36.09 -8.91 16.29
N ILE A 892 -35.71 -7.95 17.13
CA ILE A 892 -35.12 -8.18 18.45
C ILE A 892 -36.04 -7.53 19.48
N ASN A 893 -36.44 -8.32 20.47
CA ASN A 893 -37.14 -7.83 21.65
C ASN A 893 -36.12 -7.33 22.69
N PRO A 894 -36.14 -6.05 23.08
CA PRO A 894 -35.27 -5.53 24.14
C PRO A 894 -35.48 -6.21 25.49
N PHE A 895 -36.62 -6.86 25.75
CA PHE A 895 -36.93 -7.54 27.03
C PHE A 895 -36.49 -9.01 27.08
N ASP A 896 -35.80 -9.51 26.05
CA ASP A 896 -35.31 -10.90 26.05
C ASP A 896 -34.34 -11.18 27.20
N LEU A 897 -34.53 -12.32 27.85
CA LEU A 897 -33.61 -12.90 28.84
C LEU A 897 -32.77 -14.02 28.19
N SER A 898 -31.56 -14.26 28.72
CA SER A 898 -30.67 -15.35 28.28
C SER A 898 -31.18 -16.71 28.73
N GLY A 899 -31.88 -16.77 29.87
CA GLY A 899 -32.43 -17.99 30.45
C GLY A 899 -31.37 -18.91 31.07
N VAL A 900 -30.16 -18.39 31.32
CA VAL A 900 -29.02 -19.12 31.89
C VAL A 900 -28.84 -18.70 33.35
N TYR A 901 -28.97 -19.68 34.24
CA TYR A 901 -28.72 -19.48 35.66
C TYR A 901 -27.21 -19.56 35.96
N GLU A 902 -26.63 -18.45 36.40
CA GLU A 902 -25.31 -18.42 37.05
C GLU A 902 -25.50 -18.25 38.57
N GLU A 903 -24.85 -19.10 39.37
CA GLU A 903 -24.97 -19.09 40.83
C GLU A 903 -24.47 -17.76 41.41
N GLY A 904 -25.38 -16.99 42.02
CA GLY A 904 -25.10 -15.67 42.60
C GLY A 904 -25.38 -14.46 41.70
N GLU A 905 -25.77 -14.64 40.43
CA GLU A 905 -26.21 -13.54 39.55
C GLU A 905 -27.75 -13.41 39.52
N ASN A 906 -28.26 -12.17 39.58
CA ASN A 906 -29.67 -11.86 39.37
C ASN A 906 -29.90 -11.43 37.91
N GLU A 907 -30.21 -12.38 37.04
CA GLU A 907 -30.39 -12.15 35.59
C GLU A 907 -31.47 -11.09 35.30
N LEU A 908 -32.66 -11.23 35.90
CA LEU A 908 -33.75 -10.27 35.74
C LEU A 908 -33.34 -8.86 36.20
N GLY A 909 -32.63 -8.76 37.33
CA GLY A 909 -32.10 -7.48 37.82
C GLY A 909 -31.08 -6.85 36.86
N LEU A 910 -30.16 -7.63 36.32
CA LEU A 910 -29.19 -7.17 35.32
C LEU A 910 -29.88 -6.73 34.02
N LYS A 911 -30.93 -7.44 33.62
CA LYS A 911 -31.72 -7.08 32.43
C LYS A 911 -32.49 -5.79 32.65
N ILE A 912 -33.10 -5.59 33.82
CA ILE A 912 -33.76 -4.33 34.18
C ILE A 912 -32.74 -3.18 34.11
N LEU A 913 -31.53 -3.35 34.65
CA LEU A 913 -30.47 -2.35 34.54
C LEU A 913 -30.06 -2.06 33.07
N SER A 914 -29.97 -3.08 32.22
CA SER A 914 -29.74 -2.89 30.78
C SER A 914 -30.88 -2.10 30.13
N LEU A 915 -32.13 -2.41 30.49
CA LEU A 915 -33.31 -1.69 30.01
C LEU A 915 -33.34 -0.24 30.48
N HIS A 916 -32.88 0.08 31.70
CA HIS A 916 -32.69 1.47 32.12
C HIS A 916 -31.74 2.21 31.18
N GLY A 917 -30.59 1.60 30.86
CA GLY A 917 -29.64 2.16 29.90
C GLY A 917 -30.27 2.37 28.53
N PHE A 918 -30.92 1.33 27.98
CA PHE A 918 -31.63 1.38 26.71
C PHE A 918 -32.69 2.50 26.66
N PHE A 919 -33.51 2.60 27.70
CA PHE A 919 -34.58 3.59 27.76
C PHE A 919 -34.08 5.01 28.02
N ARG A 920 -32.92 5.20 28.65
CA ARG A 920 -32.25 6.51 28.72
C ARG A 920 -31.73 6.97 27.37
N VAL A 921 -31.20 6.05 26.55
CA VAL A 921 -30.84 6.36 25.15
C VAL A 921 -32.09 6.78 24.35
N ILE A 922 -33.24 6.13 24.60
CA ILE A 922 -34.50 6.43 23.92
C ILE A 922 -35.17 7.74 24.39
N MET A 923 -35.22 7.96 25.71
CA MET A 923 -36.01 9.02 26.33
C MET A 923 -35.20 10.27 26.70
N GLY A 924 -33.87 10.20 26.57
CA GLY A 924 -32.94 11.23 27.01
C GLY A 924 -32.75 11.24 28.53
N GLN A 925 -32.34 12.39 29.07
CA GLN A 925 -32.11 12.54 30.50
C GLN A 925 -33.41 12.31 31.30
N LEU A 926 -33.32 11.44 32.31
CA LEU A 926 -34.38 11.14 33.27
C LEU A 926 -34.03 11.76 34.63
N THR A 927 -35.02 12.38 35.27
CA THR A 927 -34.89 12.82 36.66
C THR A 927 -34.87 11.61 37.60
N PRO A 928 -34.34 11.74 38.84
CA PRO A 928 -34.34 10.62 39.81
C PRO A 928 -35.74 10.04 40.07
N THR A 929 -36.77 10.89 40.02
CA THR A 929 -38.17 10.48 40.16
C THR A 929 -38.65 9.68 38.96
N GLU A 930 -38.38 10.16 37.74
CA GLU A 930 -38.70 9.44 36.49
C GLU A 930 -37.97 8.09 36.40
N ASP A 931 -36.71 8.03 36.80
CA ASP A 931 -35.93 6.79 36.84
C ASP A 931 -36.52 5.77 37.83
N ALA A 932 -36.94 6.22 39.02
CA ALA A 932 -37.62 5.36 40.00
C ALA A 932 -39.02 4.90 39.53
N ILE A 933 -39.71 5.69 38.71
CA ILE A 933 -40.97 5.29 38.08
C ILE A 933 -40.72 4.24 37.00
N LEU A 934 -39.71 4.45 36.16
CA LEU A 934 -39.31 3.50 35.12
C LEU A 934 -38.94 2.14 35.71
N ASP A 935 -38.17 2.09 36.80
CA ASP A 935 -37.81 0.85 37.50
C ASP A 935 -39.05 0.07 37.94
N ARG A 936 -39.96 0.75 38.68
CA ARG A 936 -41.22 0.15 39.13
C ARG A 936 -42.07 -0.35 37.96
N ALA A 937 -42.08 0.37 36.85
CA ALA A 937 -42.83 0.00 35.66
C ALA A 937 -42.22 -1.22 34.96
N LEU A 938 -40.90 -1.29 34.81
CA LEU A 938 -40.19 -2.45 34.26
C LEU A 938 -40.44 -3.70 35.11
N VAL A 939 -40.32 -3.60 36.43
CA VAL A 939 -40.61 -4.71 37.36
C VAL A 939 -42.06 -5.18 37.24
N ALA A 940 -43.02 -4.24 37.21
CA ALA A 940 -44.44 -4.56 37.04
C ALA A 940 -44.71 -5.24 35.69
N THR A 941 -44.01 -4.81 34.63
CA THR A 941 -44.15 -5.34 33.27
C THR A 941 -43.71 -6.80 33.18
N TYR A 942 -42.56 -7.17 33.74
CA TYR A 942 -42.13 -8.57 33.82
C TYR A 942 -43.07 -9.41 34.70
N LYS A 943 -43.49 -8.87 35.85
CA LYS A 943 -44.40 -9.56 36.77
C LYS A 943 -45.76 -9.86 36.14
N ALA A 944 -46.27 -8.97 35.28
CA ALA A 944 -47.51 -9.20 34.53
C ALA A 944 -47.42 -10.37 33.55
N LYS A 945 -46.22 -10.74 33.08
CA LYS A 945 -45.95 -11.95 32.27
C LYS A 945 -45.58 -13.17 33.11
N GLY A 946 -45.67 -13.08 34.45
CA GLY A 946 -45.30 -14.16 35.36
C GLY A 946 -43.79 -14.35 35.54
N ILE A 947 -42.96 -13.41 35.06
CA ILE A 947 -41.50 -13.45 35.20
C ILE A 947 -41.11 -12.74 36.50
N THR A 948 -40.34 -13.42 37.34
CA THR A 948 -39.90 -12.94 38.66
C THR A 948 -38.39 -13.19 38.84
N PRO A 949 -37.77 -12.73 39.95
CA PRO A 949 -36.38 -13.05 40.25
C PRO A 949 -36.07 -14.55 40.37
N ASP A 950 -37.10 -15.41 40.48
CA ASP A 950 -36.93 -16.87 40.41
C ASP A 950 -36.51 -17.30 38.99
N PRO A 951 -35.31 -17.90 38.80
CA PRO A 951 -34.82 -18.37 37.51
C PRO A 951 -35.76 -19.34 36.79
N ALA A 952 -36.59 -20.10 37.53
CA ALA A 952 -37.54 -21.03 36.93
C ALA A 952 -38.61 -20.31 36.09
N THR A 953 -38.94 -19.06 36.44
CA THR A 953 -39.97 -18.26 35.76
C THR A 953 -39.45 -17.54 34.51
N GLN A 954 -38.13 -17.43 34.35
CA GLN A 954 -37.45 -16.62 33.33
C GLN A 954 -37.35 -17.28 31.94
N LYS A 955 -37.96 -18.47 31.78
CA LYS A 955 -38.14 -19.14 30.47
C LYS A 955 -39.47 -18.80 29.80
N SER A 956 -40.33 -18.04 30.48
CA SER A 956 -41.63 -17.60 29.97
C SER A 956 -41.45 -16.55 28.87
N GLU A 957 -42.50 -16.33 28.06
CA GLU A 957 -42.47 -15.33 26.99
C GLU A 957 -42.22 -13.92 27.57
N PRO A 958 -41.16 -13.20 27.14
CA PRO A 958 -40.82 -11.89 27.67
C PRO A 958 -41.85 -10.83 27.25
N PRO A 959 -41.97 -9.74 28.04
CA PRO A 959 -42.87 -8.63 27.70
C PRO A 959 -42.41 -7.87 26.45
N LEU A 960 -43.30 -7.03 25.92
CA LEU A 960 -43.03 -6.10 24.83
C LEU A 960 -42.98 -4.65 25.34
N MET A 961 -42.48 -3.72 24.52
CA MET A 961 -42.54 -2.28 24.85
C MET A 961 -43.97 -1.77 25.03
N GLU A 962 -44.94 -2.36 24.34
CA GLU A 962 -46.36 -2.07 24.54
C GLU A 962 -46.83 -2.43 25.97
N ASP A 963 -46.29 -3.51 26.55
CA ASP A 963 -46.64 -3.90 27.91
C ASP A 963 -46.08 -2.89 28.93
N LEU A 964 -44.86 -2.38 28.70
CA LEU A 964 -44.29 -1.30 29.51
C LEU A 964 -45.09 0.01 29.37
N TYR A 965 -45.48 0.37 28.15
CA TYR A 965 -46.31 1.54 27.90
C TYR A 965 -47.65 1.46 28.64
N LYS A 966 -48.30 0.28 28.64
CA LYS A 966 -49.54 0.04 29.43
C LYS A 966 -49.28 0.11 30.94
N ALA A 967 -48.15 -0.42 31.41
CA ALA A 967 -47.79 -0.35 32.82
C ALA A 967 -47.60 1.09 33.29
N LEU A 968 -46.96 1.95 32.49
CA LEU A 968 -46.77 3.37 32.78
C LEU A 968 -48.10 4.14 32.78
N LEU A 969 -49.00 3.89 31.82
CA LEU A 969 -50.33 4.50 31.80
C LEU A 969 -51.22 4.10 32.98
N GLY A 970 -51.01 2.90 33.52
CA GLY A 970 -51.76 2.38 34.68
C GLY A 970 -51.29 2.92 36.02
N MET A 971 -50.20 3.70 36.07
CA MET A 971 -49.71 4.33 37.29
C MET A 971 -50.45 5.64 37.56
N GLU A 972 -50.85 5.87 38.82
CA GLU A 972 -51.53 7.11 39.24
C GLU A 972 -50.59 8.34 39.30
N ASP A 973 -49.29 8.17 39.02
CA ASP A 973 -48.27 9.22 39.08
C ASP A 973 -48.24 10.07 37.80
N PRO A 974 -48.42 11.40 37.85
CA PRO A 974 -48.39 12.26 36.67
C PRO A 974 -47.08 12.18 35.86
N ALA A 975 -45.94 11.89 36.49
CA ALA A 975 -44.67 11.73 35.80
C ALA A 975 -44.59 10.43 34.97
N ALA A 976 -45.38 9.41 35.32
CA ALA A 976 -45.48 8.17 34.52
C ALA A 976 -46.16 8.42 33.17
N GLY A 977 -47.15 9.33 33.11
CA GLY A 977 -47.78 9.76 31.87
C GLY A 977 -46.77 10.40 30.90
N GLY A 978 -45.89 11.28 31.40
CA GLY A 978 -44.84 11.89 30.58
C GLY A 978 -43.82 10.88 30.03
N LEU A 979 -43.50 9.81 30.77
CA LEU A 979 -42.67 8.70 30.28
C LEU A 979 -43.40 7.85 29.23
N ALA A 980 -44.69 7.60 29.42
CA ALA A 980 -45.52 6.87 28.46
C ALA A 980 -45.57 7.62 27.11
N ASP A 981 -45.74 8.94 27.13
CA ASP A 981 -45.75 9.78 25.91
C ASP A 981 -44.45 9.68 25.11
N ARG A 982 -43.28 9.62 25.79
CA ARG A 982 -41.97 9.48 25.13
C ARG A 982 -41.79 8.11 24.44
N ILE A 983 -42.40 7.06 25.00
CA ILE A 983 -42.35 5.69 24.44
C ILE A 983 -43.41 5.49 23.34
N GLU A 984 -44.50 6.27 23.36
CA GLU A 984 -45.64 6.09 22.46
C GLU A 984 -45.22 6.05 20.98
N LYS A 985 -44.23 6.86 20.57
CA LYS A 985 -43.72 6.88 19.19
C LYS A 985 -43.15 5.53 18.71
N PHE A 986 -42.68 4.68 19.63
CA PHE A 986 -42.16 3.34 19.36
C PHE A 986 -43.19 2.22 19.54
N VAL A 987 -44.39 2.53 20.07
CA VAL A 987 -45.45 1.55 20.35
C VAL A 987 -46.68 1.73 19.46
N LYS A 988 -47.09 2.98 19.22
CA LYS A 988 -48.24 3.34 18.36
C LYS A 988 -47.89 4.27 17.19
N GLY A 989 -46.71 4.91 17.22
CA GLY A 989 -46.30 5.94 16.26
C GLY A 989 -45.67 5.43 14.96
N SER A 990 -44.78 6.22 14.36
CA SER A 990 -44.09 5.89 13.11
C SER A 990 -42.99 4.82 13.26
N LEU A 991 -42.56 4.50 14.49
CA LEU A 991 -41.39 3.64 14.77
C LEU A 991 -41.71 2.24 15.30
N VAL A 992 -42.98 1.80 15.23
CA VAL A 992 -43.50 0.55 15.82
C VAL A 992 -42.85 -0.71 15.27
N GLY A 993 -42.36 -0.65 14.02
CA GLY A 993 -41.89 -1.82 13.30
C GLY A 993 -40.61 -2.47 13.83
N ILE A 994 -39.80 -1.82 14.67
CA ILE A 994 -38.42 -2.28 14.95
C ILE A 994 -38.27 -2.92 16.33
N PHE A 995 -38.90 -2.35 17.35
CA PHE A 995 -38.55 -2.62 18.75
C PHE A 995 -39.69 -3.27 19.57
N ASN A 996 -40.92 -3.29 19.05
CA ASN A 996 -42.12 -3.77 19.75
C ASN A 996 -42.64 -5.11 19.21
N GLN A 997 -41.75 -6.09 19.04
CA GLN A 997 -42.09 -7.44 18.58
C GLN A 997 -41.21 -8.48 19.28
N GLN A 998 -41.66 -9.74 19.32
CA GLN A 998 -40.86 -10.83 19.86
C GLN A 998 -39.63 -11.11 18.98
N SER A 999 -38.51 -11.46 19.61
CA SER A 999 -37.30 -11.84 18.90
C SER A 999 -37.55 -13.07 18.03
N ASN A 1000 -37.14 -13.01 16.77
CA ASN A 1000 -37.31 -14.11 15.82
C ASN A 1000 -36.01 -14.49 15.08
N ILE A 1001 -34.88 -13.98 15.56
CA ILE A 1001 -33.54 -14.28 15.05
C ILE A 1001 -32.70 -15.01 16.10
N ASP A 1002 -31.70 -15.75 15.65
CA ASP A 1002 -30.73 -16.44 16.50
C ASP A 1002 -29.35 -16.44 15.81
N ILE A 1003 -28.27 -16.51 16.59
CA ILE A 1003 -26.89 -16.44 16.06
C ILE A 1003 -26.36 -17.87 15.91
N LYS A 1004 -26.68 -18.51 14.79
CA LYS A 1004 -26.26 -19.91 14.52
C LYS A 1004 -25.13 -20.02 13.52
N ASN A 1005 -24.99 -19.02 12.63
CA ASN A 1005 -23.96 -19.02 11.61
C ASN A 1005 -22.60 -18.60 12.20
N THR A 1006 -21.51 -19.20 11.69
CA THR A 1006 -20.13 -18.86 12.08
C THR A 1006 -19.71 -17.46 11.61
N PHE A 1007 -20.43 -16.86 10.66
CA PHE A 1007 -20.25 -15.47 10.27
C PHE A 1007 -21.62 -14.79 10.18
N THR A 1008 -21.90 -13.83 11.05
CA THR A 1008 -23.19 -13.13 11.12
C THR A 1008 -22.97 -11.62 11.03
N VAL A 1009 -23.69 -10.94 10.13
CA VAL A 1009 -23.62 -9.47 9.96
C VAL A 1009 -24.97 -8.86 10.25
N PHE A 1010 -25.02 -7.95 11.22
CA PHE A 1010 -26.17 -7.11 11.51
C PHE A 1010 -25.98 -5.75 10.84
N SER A 1011 -26.74 -5.48 9.79
CA SER A 1011 -26.67 -4.20 9.10
C SER A 1011 -27.76 -3.24 9.57
N ILE A 1012 -27.35 -2.00 9.86
CA ILE A 1012 -28.24 -0.90 10.27
C ILE A 1012 -28.23 0.26 9.27
N ARG A 1013 -27.71 0.03 8.04
CA ARG A 1013 -27.60 1.04 6.98
C ARG A 1013 -28.95 1.69 6.66
N ASP A 1014 -30.00 0.88 6.61
CA ASP A 1014 -31.36 1.31 6.25
C ASP A 1014 -32.10 2.01 7.43
N MET A 1015 -31.40 2.35 8.51
CA MET A 1015 -31.92 3.10 9.66
C MET A 1015 -31.45 4.55 9.62
N GLU A 1016 -32.35 5.45 10.03
CA GLU A 1016 -32.03 6.86 10.27
C GLU A 1016 -30.95 7.01 11.34
N ASP A 1017 -30.08 8.01 11.21
CA ASP A 1017 -28.90 8.22 12.07
C ASP A 1017 -29.26 8.30 13.55
N GLU A 1018 -30.38 8.95 13.89
CA GLU A 1018 -30.88 9.07 15.26
C GLU A 1018 -31.25 7.70 15.89
N LEU A 1019 -31.58 6.70 15.07
CA LEU A 1019 -31.93 5.35 15.51
C LEU A 1019 -30.73 4.40 15.55
N ARG A 1020 -29.63 4.73 14.89
CA ARG A 1020 -28.44 3.87 14.84
C ARG A 1020 -27.87 3.58 16.24
N PRO A 1021 -27.68 4.56 17.15
CA PRO A 1021 -27.22 4.27 18.51
C PRO A 1021 -28.18 3.35 19.29
N ILE A 1022 -29.49 3.52 19.11
CA ILE A 1022 -30.52 2.68 19.75
C ILE A 1022 -30.46 1.24 19.20
N ALA A 1023 -30.35 1.09 17.89
CA ALA A 1023 -30.25 -0.20 17.22
C ALA A 1023 -28.94 -0.93 17.57
N MET A 1024 -27.80 -0.21 17.56
CA MET A 1024 -26.51 -0.77 17.98
C MET A 1024 -26.56 -1.23 19.44
N TYR A 1025 -27.18 -0.45 20.35
CA TYR A 1025 -27.38 -0.86 21.73
C TYR A 1025 -28.20 -2.16 21.80
N LEU A 1026 -29.34 -2.21 21.11
CA LEU A 1026 -30.23 -3.36 21.08
C LEU A 1026 -29.53 -4.62 20.54
N ILE A 1027 -28.84 -4.49 19.41
CA ILE A 1027 -28.10 -5.58 18.76
C ILE A 1027 -26.96 -6.05 19.68
N LEU A 1028 -26.22 -5.12 20.28
CA LEU A 1028 -25.15 -5.45 21.22
C LEU A 1028 -25.69 -6.18 22.47
N ASP A 1029 -26.82 -5.73 23.03
CA ASP A 1029 -27.48 -6.39 24.17
C ASP A 1029 -28.02 -7.77 23.81
N PHE A 1030 -28.59 -7.92 22.61
CA PHE A 1030 -29.02 -9.21 22.10
C PHE A 1030 -27.84 -10.18 21.91
N ILE A 1031 -26.76 -9.74 21.26
CA ILE A 1031 -25.54 -10.54 21.10
C ILE A 1031 -25.02 -10.93 22.48
N TRP A 1032 -24.89 -9.97 23.40
CA TRP A 1032 -24.43 -10.21 24.77
C TRP A 1032 -25.28 -11.24 25.51
N THR A 1033 -26.60 -11.18 25.34
CA THR A 1033 -27.55 -12.13 25.95
C THR A 1033 -27.40 -13.54 25.36
N ARG A 1034 -27.15 -13.67 24.05
CA ARG A 1034 -27.03 -14.97 23.36
C ARG A 1034 -25.69 -15.67 23.60
N ILE A 1035 -24.58 -14.92 23.64
CA ILE A 1035 -23.25 -15.52 23.78
C ILE A 1035 -23.01 -16.18 25.15
N LYS A 1036 -23.75 -15.75 26.20
CA LYS A 1036 -23.69 -16.35 27.54
C LYS A 1036 -24.07 -17.83 27.53
N ASN A 1037 -24.87 -18.26 26.56
CA ASN A 1037 -25.42 -19.62 26.50
C ASN A 1037 -24.39 -20.68 26.08
N ASN A 1038 -23.29 -20.27 25.42
CA ASN A 1038 -22.28 -21.20 24.94
C ASN A 1038 -20.91 -20.53 24.81
N ILE A 1039 -19.90 -21.06 25.49
CA ILE A 1039 -18.53 -20.55 25.47
C ILE A 1039 -17.81 -21.05 24.20
N LYS A 1040 -17.52 -20.13 23.28
CA LYS A 1040 -16.74 -20.37 22.06
C LYS A 1040 -15.88 -19.14 21.76
N LYS A 1041 -14.80 -19.31 20.99
CA LYS A 1041 -14.02 -18.19 20.45
C LYS A 1041 -14.88 -17.39 19.47
N ARG A 1042 -15.16 -16.14 19.80
CA ARG A 1042 -15.93 -15.22 18.95
C ARG A 1042 -15.26 -13.88 18.82
N LEU A 1043 -15.36 -13.25 17.65
CA LEU A 1043 -15.05 -11.84 17.47
C LEU A 1043 -16.33 -11.08 17.18
N LEU A 1044 -16.55 -10.03 17.96
CA LEU A 1044 -17.60 -9.05 17.72
C LEU A 1044 -16.95 -7.79 17.17
N ILE A 1045 -17.21 -7.50 15.91
CA ILE A 1045 -16.76 -6.30 15.21
C ILE A 1045 -17.87 -5.27 15.27
N VAL A 1046 -17.58 -4.10 15.83
CA VAL A 1046 -18.47 -2.94 15.83
C VAL A 1046 -17.83 -1.89 14.95
N ASP A 1047 -18.32 -1.76 13.73
CA ASP A 1047 -17.87 -0.76 12.78
C ASP A 1047 -18.52 0.60 13.07
N GLU A 1048 -17.80 1.69 12.81
CA GLU A 1048 -18.14 3.06 13.22
C GLU A 1048 -18.64 3.15 14.68
N ALA A 1049 -17.83 2.63 15.61
CA ALA A 1049 -18.18 2.55 17.02
C ALA A 1049 -18.40 3.92 17.71
N TRP A 1050 -18.04 5.03 17.05
CA TRP A 1050 -18.27 6.39 17.55
C TRP A 1050 -19.76 6.73 17.70
N TYR A 1051 -20.67 6.12 16.92
CA TYR A 1051 -22.13 6.27 17.11
C TYR A 1051 -22.56 5.93 18.54
N MET A 1052 -21.93 4.93 19.15
CA MET A 1052 -22.22 4.54 20.54
C MET A 1052 -21.55 5.45 21.58
N MET A 1053 -20.57 6.27 21.18
CA MET A 1053 -19.87 7.22 22.07
C MET A 1053 -20.66 8.51 22.28
N GLN A 1054 -21.61 8.82 21.39
CA GLN A 1054 -22.45 10.01 21.49
C GLN A 1054 -23.32 10.04 22.76
N TYR A 1055 -23.72 8.87 23.27
CA TYR A 1055 -24.58 8.76 24.45
C TYR A 1055 -23.84 8.08 25.62
N PRO A 1056 -23.82 8.68 26.82
CA PRO A 1056 -23.11 8.11 27.98
C PRO A 1056 -23.55 6.68 28.34
N ASP A 1057 -24.86 6.38 28.28
CA ASP A 1057 -25.38 5.06 28.63
C ASP A 1057 -24.97 3.97 27.61
N SER A 1058 -24.94 4.28 26.31
CA SER A 1058 -24.43 3.34 25.29
C SER A 1058 -22.93 3.16 25.37
N ALA A 1059 -22.18 4.23 25.65
CA ALA A 1059 -20.74 4.17 25.85
C ALA A 1059 -20.36 3.32 27.07
N THR A 1060 -21.08 3.53 28.18
CA THR A 1060 -20.95 2.72 29.40
C THR A 1060 -21.25 1.25 29.14
N PHE A 1061 -22.30 0.97 28.34
CA PHE A 1061 -22.67 -0.40 28.00
C PHE A 1061 -21.60 -1.09 27.16
N MET A 1062 -21.10 -0.46 26.10
CA MET A 1062 -20.02 -1.02 25.28
C MET A 1062 -18.73 -1.24 26.10
N TYR A 1063 -18.37 -0.28 26.97
CA TYR A 1063 -17.26 -0.46 27.91
C TYR A 1063 -17.47 -1.66 28.85
N SER A 1064 -18.69 -1.85 29.35
CA SER A 1064 -19.04 -2.99 30.20
C SER A 1064 -18.92 -4.33 29.46
N VAL A 1065 -19.21 -4.35 28.15
CA VAL A 1065 -19.01 -5.51 27.28
C VAL A 1065 -17.52 -5.76 27.12
N ALA A 1066 -16.72 -4.75 26.77
CA ALA A 1066 -15.26 -4.87 26.63
C ALA A 1066 -14.60 -5.48 27.89
N LYS A 1067 -15.03 -5.07 29.08
CA LYS A 1067 -14.49 -5.58 30.36
C LYS A 1067 -14.89 -7.03 30.67
N ARG A 1068 -16.06 -7.47 30.21
CA ARG A 1068 -16.62 -8.79 30.53
C ARG A 1068 -16.42 -9.81 29.41
N ALA A 1069 -16.19 -9.38 28.18
CA ALA A 1069 -16.07 -10.21 26.97
C ALA A 1069 -15.11 -11.40 27.13
N ARG A 1070 -13.97 -11.19 27.79
CA ARG A 1070 -12.97 -12.23 28.07
C ARG A 1070 -13.51 -13.45 28.83
N LYS A 1071 -14.53 -13.29 29.68
CA LYS A 1071 -15.14 -14.39 30.44
C LYS A 1071 -15.83 -15.42 29.53
N TYR A 1072 -16.28 -14.98 28.36
CA TYR A 1072 -17.08 -15.78 27.43
C TYR A 1072 -16.34 -16.06 26.11
N TYR A 1073 -15.01 -15.94 26.09
CA TYR A 1073 -14.17 -16.07 24.88
C TYR A 1073 -14.59 -15.14 23.73
N LEU A 1074 -15.12 -13.95 24.06
CA LEU A 1074 -15.43 -12.90 23.11
C LEU A 1074 -14.28 -11.90 23.03
N GLY A 1075 -13.85 -11.56 21.82
CA GLY A 1075 -13.02 -10.38 21.54
C GLY A 1075 -13.84 -9.28 20.89
N LEU A 1076 -13.93 -8.11 21.53
CA LEU A 1076 -14.57 -6.93 20.95
C LEU A 1076 -13.57 -6.17 20.07
N THR A 1077 -13.90 -5.96 18.81
CA THR A 1077 -13.14 -5.11 17.88
C THR A 1077 -13.94 -3.86 17.57
N THR A 1078 -13.48 -2.69 18.00
CA THR A 1078 -14.11 -1.40 17.67
C THR A 1078 -13.31 -0.70 16.58
N ILE A 1079 -14.01 -0.25 15.53
CA ILE A 1079 -13.42 0.49 14.42
C ILE A 1079 -14.03 1.88 14.42
N THR A 1080 -13.23 2.90 14.22
CA THR A 1080 -13.74 4.26 14.04
C THR A 1080 -12.80 5.08 13.18
N GLN A 1081 -13.41 5.87 12.30
CA GLN A 1081 -12.70 6.86 11.52
C GLN A 1081 -12.59 8.22 12.26
N ASP A 1082 -13.49 8.43 13.21
CA ASP A 1082 -13.60 9.63 14.04
C ASP A 1082 -12.95 9.37 15.40
N VAL A 1083 -11.63 9.51 15.41
CA VAL A 1083 -10.78 9.22 16.57
C VAL A 1083 -11.01 10.21 17.71
N GLU A 1084 -11.31 11.46 17.38
CA GLU A 1084 -11.50 12.51 18.38
C GLU A 1084 -12.74 12.28 19.23
N ASP A 1085 -13.88 11.98 18.61
CA ASP A 1085 -15.16 11.69 19.28
C ASP A 1085 -15.07 10.45 20.15
N PHE A 1086 -14.40 9.42 19.66
CA PHE A 1086 -14.17 8.22 20.45
C PHE A 1086 -13.30 8.52 21.69
N LEU A 1087 -12.22 9.29 21.52
CA LEU A 1087 -11.29 9.61 22.61
C LEU A 1087 -11.72 10.80 23.49
N ASN A 1088 -12.79 11.53 23.14
CA ASN A 1088 -13.33 12.64 23.94
C ASN A 1088 -14.01 12.15 25.22
N THR A 1089 -14.44 10.88 25.25
CA THR A 1089 -15.10 10.30 26.42
C THR A 1089 -14.13 9.49 27.28
N ASP A 1090 -14.32 9.51 28.60
CA ASP A 1090 -13.54 8.66 29.51
C ASP A 1090 -13.76 7.17 29.23
N TYR A 1091 -14.96 6.80 28.78
CA TYR A 1091 -15.30 5.43 28.39
C TYR A 1091 -14.54 4.97 27.15
N GLY A 1092 -14.41 5.81 26.12
CA GLY A 1092 -13.63 5.48 24.92
C GLY A 1092 -12.16 5.25 25.25
N LYS A 1093 -11.55 6.11 26.06
CA LYS A 1093 -10.18 5.89 26.59
C LYS A 1093 -10.09 4.59 27.39
N ALA A 1094 -11.10 4.26 28.18
CA ALA A 1094 -11.16 3.03 28.95
C ALA A 1094 -11.32 1.77 28.06
N ILE A 1095 -11.97 1.87 26.89
CA ILE A 1095 -12.04 0.78 25.90
C ILE A 1095 -10.67 0.57 25.23
N VAL A 1096 -9.97 1.66 24.87
CA VAL A 1096 -8.61 1.61 24.30
C VAL A 1096 -7.64 0.92 25.26
N THR A 1097 -7.60 1.37 26.51
CA THR A 1097 -6.71 0.77 27.54
C THR A 1097 -7.05 -0.69 27.85
N ASN A 1098 -8.30 -1.10 27.66
CA ASN A 1098 -8.76 -2.48 27.83
C ASN A 1098 -8.72 -3.31 26.53
N SER A 1099 -8.03 -2.80 25.50
CA SER A 1099 -7.80 -3.50 24.24
C SER A 1099 -6.36 -4.00 24.17
N SER A 1100 -6.20 -5.33 24.17
CA SER A 1100 -4.89 -5.99 24.07
C SER A 1100 -4.18 -5.73 22.75
N ILE A 1101 -4.96 -5.45 21.70
CA ILE A 1101 -4.50 -5.08 20.38
C ILE A 1101 -5.00 -3.69 20.07
N GLN A 1102 -4.12 -2.87 19.53
CA GLN A 1102 -4.49 -1.55 19.06
C GLN A 1102 -3.86 -1.41 17.68
N VAL A 1103 -4.58 -0.84 16.73
CA VAL A 1103 -4.06 -0.59 15.40
C VAL A 1103 -4.34 0.85 15.06
N LEU A 1104 -3.27 1.62 14.91
CA LEU A 1104 -3.32 3.00 14.49
C LEU A 1104 -2.90 3.04 13.03
N MET A 1105 -3.85 3.23 12.14
CA MET A 1105 -3.56 3.55 10.75
C MET A 1105 -3.27 5.06 10.65
N ARG A 1106 -2.99 5.55 9.45
CA ARG A 1106 -2.73 6.98 9.20
C ARG A 1106 -3.71 7.89 9.94
N GLN A 1107 -3.17 8.88 10.66
CA GLN A 1107 -3.93 9.85 11.46
C GLN A 1107 -3.94 11.24 10.83
N SER A 1108 -4.93 12.05 11.20
CA SER A 1108 -4.96 13.47 10.81
C SER A 1108 -4.00 14.29 11.69
N PRO A 1109 -3.40 15.38 11.18
CA PRO A 1109 -2.61 16.29 12.02
C PRO A 1109 -3.39 16.93 13.16
N ALA A 1110 -4.72 16.97 13.10
CA ALA A 1110 -5.56 17.50 14.18
C ALA A 1110 -5.71 16.49 15.33
N ALA A 1111 -5.91 15.22 14.99
CA ALA A 1111 -6.09 14.16 15.97
C ALA A 1111 -4.76 13.65 16.55
N ILE A 1112 -3.63 13.84 15.85
CA ILE A 1112 -2.37 13.16 16.15
C ILE A 1112 -1.84 13.46 17.55
N ASP A 1113 -1.95 14.69 18.06
CA ASP A 1113 -1.41 15.04 19.38
C ASP A 1113 -2.18 14.30 20.48
N LYS A 1114 -3.51 14.27 20.37
CA LYS A 1114 -4.38 13.54 21.30
C LYS A 1114 -4.18 12.03 21.20
N VAL A 1115 -3.98 11.50 20.00
CA VAL A 1115 -3.63 10.09 19.79
C VAL A 1115 -2.26 9.79 20.39
N ALA A 1116 -1.27 10.65 20.20
CA ALA A 1116 0.06 10.49 20.79
C ALA A 1116 -0.01 10.44 22.32
N ASP A 1117 -0.81 11.32 22.93
CA ASP A 1117 -1.00 11.36 24.38
C ASP A 1117 -1.70 10.11 24.93
N VAL A 1118 -2.75 9.64 24.26
CA VAL A 1118 -3.54 8.48 24.73
C VAL A 1118 -2.79 7.16 24.54
N PHE A 1119 -2.05 7.02 23.43
CA PHE A 1119 -1.33 5.80 23.06
C PHE A 1119 0.14 5.82 23.47
N TYR A 1120 0.60 6.89 24.15
CA TYR A 1120 1.99 7.09 24.57
C TYR A 1120 2.99 6.94 23.42
N LEU A 1121 2.67 7.57 22.28
CA LEU A 1121 3.51 7.48 21.08
C LEU A 1121 4.78 8.32 21.24
N SER A 1122 5.90 7.77 20.77
CA SER A 1122 7.12 8.54 20.53
C SER A 1122 6.93 9.54 19.38
N GLU A 1123 7.77 10.57 19.32
CA GLU A 1123 7.78 11.51 18.19
C GLU A 1123 8.04 10.79 16.84
N GLY A 1124 8.81 9.70 16.84
CA GLY A 1124 9.02 8.87 15.65
C GLY A 1124 7.75 8.16 15.19
N GLU A 1125 7.01 7.56 16.10
CA GLU A 1125 5.72 6.89 15.82
C GLU A 1125 4.64 7.89 15.39
N LYS A 1126 4.63 9.08 16.02
CA LYS A 1126 3.78 10.20 15.63
C LYS A 1126 4.04 10.62 14.18
N HIS A 1127 5.31 10.80 13.82
CA HIS A 1127 5.70 11.09 12.44
C HIS A 1127 5.31 9.96 11.49
N LEU A 1128 5.50 8.70 11.89
CA LEU A 1128 5.12 7.54 11.10
C LEU A 1128 3.62 7.52 10.80
N LEU A 1129 2.76 7.71 11.80
CA LEU A 1129 1.30 7.76 11.59
C LEU A 1129 0.86 8.96 10.75
N LEU A 1130 1.59 10.07 10.81
CA LEU A 1130 1.34 11.22 9.94
C LEU A 1130 1.77 10.94 8.49
N SER A 1131 2.79 10.13 8.26
CA SER A 1131 3.35 9.82 6.93
C SER A 1131 2.90 8.48 6.33
N ALA A 1132 2.26 7.60 7.10
CA ALA A 1132 1.89 6.24 6.69
C ALA A 1132 0.99 6.22 5.44
N ASP A 1133 1.24 5.27 4.53
CA ASP A 1133 0.41 5.02 3.36
C ASP A 1133 -0.87 4.25 3.70
N VAL A 1134 -1.77 4.09 2.71
CA VAL A 1134 -3.00 3.33 2.89
C VAL A 1134 -2.67 1.86 3.13
N GLY A 1135 -3.17 1.30 4.24
CA GLY A 1135 -2.81 -0.05 4.66
C GLY A 1135 -1.52 -0.09 5.48
N GLU A 1136 -0.90 1.05 5.79
CA GLU A 1136 0.21 1.16 6.73
C GLU A 1136 -0.20 1.85 8.03
N GLY A 1137 0.48 1.49 9.11
CA GLY A 1137 0.21 2.03 10.43
C GLY A 1137 1.13 1.44 11.49
N ILE A 1138 0.69 1.54 12.74
CA ILE A 1138 1.34 0.94 13.89
C ILE A 1138 0.40 -0.10 14.49
N PHE A 1139 0.93 -1.29 14.69
CA PHE A 1139 0.28 -2.40 15.36
C PHE A 1139 0.83 -2.53 16.78
N PHE A 1140 -0.06 -2.54 17.76
CA PHE A 1140 0.23 -2.67 19.17
C PHE A 1140 -0.25 -4.05 19.63
N ALA A 1141 0.60 -4.77 20.37
CA ALA A 1141 0.21 -5.98 21.08
C ALA A 1141 0.80 -5.95 22.49
N GLY A 1142 0.01 -5.50 23.46
CA GLY A 1142 0.50 -5.11 24.78
C GLY A 1142 1.44 -3.91 24.68
N ALA A 1143 2.63 -3.99 25.29
CA ALA A 1143 3.63 -2.92 25.26
C ALA A 1143 4.52 -2.90 23.99
N ASN A 1144 4.30 -3.84 23.06
CA ASN A 1144 5.11 -3.95 21.85
C ASN A 1144 4.44 -3.18 20.71
N HIS A 1145 5.19 -2.30 20.05
CA HIS A 1145 4.73 -1.51 18.90
C HIS A 1145 5.54 -1.89 17.66
N VAL A 1146 4.86 -2.06 16.53
CA VAL A 1146 5.48 -2.41 15.24
C VAL A 1146 4.84 -1.61 14.12
N ALA A 1147 5.65 -0.97 13.28
CA ALA A 1147 5.18 -0.42 12.02
C ALA A 1147 4.74 -1.57 11.09
N ILE A 1148 3.47 -1.56 10.70
CA ILE A 1148 2.85 -2.65 9.94
C ILE A 1148 2.39 -2.15 8.58
N ARG A 1149 2.52 -3.01 7.57
CA ARG A 1149 1.82 -2.91 6.30
C ARG A 1149 0.95 -4.12 6.06
N VAL A 1150 -0.29 -3.86 5.73
CA VAL A 1150 -1.33 -4.87 5.55
C VAL A 1150 -1.26 -5.42 4.13
N VAL A 1151 -1.19 -6.75 4.03
CA VAL A 1151 -1.09 -7.47 2.76
C VAL A 1151 -2.10 -8.61 2.72
N ALA A 1152 -2.56 -8.96 1.51
CA ALA A 1152 -3.41 -10.13 1.26
C ALA A 1152 -2.94 -10.90 0.04
N SER A 1153 -3.32 -12.18 -0.03
CA SER A 1153 -3.27 -12.94 -1.28
C SER A 1153 -4.35 -12.48 -2.26
N GLU A 1154 -4.24 -12.88 -3.54
CA GLU A 1154 -5.27 -12.61 -4.55
C GLU A 1154 -6.64 -13.20 -4.15
N ASP A 1155 -6.66 -14.41 -3.58
CA ASP A 1155 -7.88 -15.08 -3.13
C ASP A 1155 -8.52 -14.36 -1.93
N GLU A 1156 -7.70 -13.89 -0.99
CA GLU A 1156 -8.19 -13.10 0.14
C GLU A 1156 -8.73 -11.75 -0.36
N HIS A 1157 -8.01 -11.07 -1.25
CA HIS A 1157 -8.41 -9.79 -1.85
C HIS A 1157 -9.77 -9.89 -2.52
N PHE A 1158 -10.00 -10.94 -3.32
CA PHE A 1158 -11.26 -11.25 -3.97
C PHE A 1158 -12.43 -11.35 -2.98
N LEU A 1159 -12.22 -11.93 -1.80
CA LEU A 1159 -13.26 -12.11 -0.78
C LEU A 1159 -13.52 -10.84 0.03
N VAL A 1160 -12.50 -10.01 0.24
CA VAL A 1160 -12.58 -8.85 1.13
C VAL A 1160 -12.78 -7.52 0.44
N THR A 1161 -12.58 -7.46 -0.88
CA THR A 1161 -12.76 -6.23 -1.63
C THR A 1161 -14.22 -5.75 -1.55
N SER A 1162 -14.42 -4.51 -1.10
CA SER A 1162 -15.70 -3.82 -1.23
C SER A 1162 -15.81 -3.07 -2.55
N LYS A 1163 -14.76 -3.06 -3.39
CA LYS A 1163 -14.73 -2.31 -4.64
C LYS A 1163 -15.79 -2.85 -5.58
N PRO A 1164 -16.85 -2.08 -5.87
CA PRO A 1164 -17.95 -2.58 -6.69
C PRO A 1164 -17.57 -3.02 -8.10
N GLU A 1165 -16.45 -2.51 -8.67
CA GLU A 1165 -15.97 -2.93 -10.00
C GLU A 1165 -15.40 -4.35 -10.00
N GLU A 1166 -14.61 -4.71 -9.00
CA GLU A 1166 -14.09 -6.06 -8.83
C GLU A 1166 -15.26 -7.03 -8.59
N LEU A 1167 -16.21 -6.67 -7.73
CA LEU A 1167 -17.42 -7.47 -7.45
C LEU A 1167 -18.28 -7.73 -8.70
N LEU A 1168 -18.40 -6.74 -9.60
CA LEU A 1168 -19.13 -6.88 -10.87
C LEU A 1168 -18.40 -7.77 -11.89
N GLU A 1169 -17.06 -7.72 -11.94
CA GLU A 1169 -16.28 -8.66 -12.75
C GLU A 1169 -16.38 -10.09 -12.23
N MET A 1170 -16.42 -10.27 -10.91
CA MET A 1170 -16.59 -11.57 -10.26
C MET A 1170 -17.95 -12.18 -10.58
N GLN A 1171 -19.02 -11.40 -10.54
CA GLN A 1171 -20.36 -11.84 -10.94
C GLN A 1171 -20.45 -12.21 -12.43
N LYS A 1172 -19.74 -11.48 -13.30
CA LYS A 1172 -19.65 -11.83 -14.74
C LYS A 1172 -18.88 -13.14 -14.95
N LYS A 1173 -17.73 -13.32 -14.30
CA LYS A 1173 -16.96 -14.57 -14.37
C LYS A 1173 -17.74 -15.76 -13.83
N ALA A 1174 -18.43 -15.62 -12.68
CA ALA A 1174 -19.29 -16.67 -12.13
C ALA A 1174 -20.46 -17.02 -13.07
N GLY A 1175 -21.09 -16.01 -13.70
CA GLY A 1175 -22.15 -16.21 -14.69
C GLY A 1175 -21.68 -16.85 -16.01
N GLU A 1176 -20.43 -16.65 -16.41
CA GLU A 1176 -19.83 -17.31 -17.57
C GLU A 1176 -19.46 -18.78 -17.30
N VAL A 1177 -18.99 -19.09 -16.09
CA VAL A 1177 -18.71 -20.47 -15.64
C VAL A 1177 -20.01 -21.28 -15.52
N ILE A 1178 -21.08 -20.71 -14.96
CA ILE A 1178 -22.40 -21.37 -14.87
C ILE A 1178 -23.04 -21.59 -16.24
N LYS A 1179 -22.66 -20.82 -17.27
CA LYS A 1179 -23.09 -21.05 -18.66
C LYS A 1179 -22.27 -22.11 -19.40
N GLN A 1180 -21.11 -22.51 -18.86
CA GLN A 1180 -20.25 -23.55 -19.42
C GLN A 1180 -20.53 -24.94 -18.81
N PHE A 1181 -21.20 -25.01 -17.67
CA PHE A 1181 -21.84 -26.21 -17.12
C PHE A 1181 -23.30 -26.30 -17.57
#